data_AF-A0A9L0KB09-F1
#
_entry.id   AF-A0A9L0KB09-F1
#
_cell.length_a   1.000
_cell.length_b   1.000
_cell.length_c   1.000
_cell.angle_alpha   90.00
_cell.angle_beta   90.00
_cell.angle_gamma   90.00
#
_symmetry.space_group_name_H-M   'P 1'
#
loop_
_entity.id
_entity.type
_entity.pdbx_description
1 polymer ?
#
loop_
_entity_poly.entity_id
_entity_poly.type
_entity_poly.pdbx_seq_one_letter_code
_entity_poly.pdbx_strand_id
1 'polypeptide(L)'
;MLRQRSLLLTLLGLLSLGSALSQECIGYKVSTCRDCIKSGPGCTWCQKLNFTGQGEPDSHRCDTREQLLQKGCAADDIMDPRSFAETQEDQKRGQKQLSPQKVTIHLRPGQAAAFNVTFQRAEGYPIDLYYLMDLSYSMLDDLKNVKKLGGDLLQALNEITKSGRIGFGSFVDKTVLPFVNTHPEKLRNPCPNKEKECQPPFAFRHVLKLTDNSNQFQTEVGKQLISGNLDAPEGGLDAMMQVAACPEEIGWRNVTRLLVFATDDGFHFAGDGKLGAILTPNDGRCHLEDNVYKRSNEFDYPSVGQLAHKLAESNIQPIFAVTERMVKTYEKLTEIIPKSAVGTLSDDSSNVVQLIKAAYEKLSSRVFLEHGTLPDTLRVTYDSFCSNGVSNVNQPRGDCDNVRIGIPITFQVKVTATECVQEQSFVIRALGFSDTVTVQVLPQCECQCRDTRALPLRPSHPRCDAGYIGKNCECQTQGRSSQELEGSCRKDNNSLVCSGLGDCVCGQCICHKSDVPNKEIFGQFCECDNVNCERYDGQVCGGEKRGTCNCGKCQCKEDFDGSACQCPRSTDGCLNQRGTECSGRGRCRCNVCECDGGYQPPLCQDCPGCPSPCGSYVSCAECLKFKKGPYEKTCSVECKNLTLLQEAPPVNRPCKERDSEGCWMTYTLRQRDGMHSYDIHVEDTRGETPRQAGHGGQGSSQEASRGGEGLCPLRRACRAGSGKRAGHGPPTPRPLPHGCDLTLGC
;
A
#
# COMPACT_ATOMS: atom_id res chain seq x y z
N MET A 1 22.83 -31.57 39.95
CA MET A 1 21.37 -31.26 40.03
C MET A 1 21.04 -29.91 40.69
N LEU A 2 21.85 -29.34 41.60
CA LEU A 2 21.56 -28.00 42.16
C LEU A 2 21.80 -26.83 41.18
N ARG A 3 22.78 -26.92 40.28
CA ARG A 3 23.14 -25.83 39.35
C ARG A 3 22.12 -25.60 38.22
N GLN A 4 21.35 -26.63 37.86
CA GLN A 4 20.30 -26.57 36.82
C GLN A 4 18.97 -26.01 37.34
N ARG A 5 18.68 -26.17 38.65
CA ARG A 5 17.48 -25.59 39.27
C ARG A 5 17.58 -24.08 39.44
N SER A 6 18.77 -23.55 39.74
CA SER A 6 18.99 -22.10 39.81
C SER A 6 18.85 -21.41 38.45
N LEU A 7 19.24 -22.04 37.34
CA LEU A 7 19.05 -21.47 36.01
C LEU A 7 17.57 -21.46 35.56
N LEU A 8 16.77 -22.46 35.95
CA LEU A 8 15.33 -22.47 35.63
C LEU A 8 14.55 -21.39 36.43
N LEU A 9 14.94 -21.14 37.68
CA LEU A 9 14.33 -20.10 38.53
C LEU A 9 14.68 -18.69 38.06
N THR A 10 15.90 -18.46 37.55
CA THR A 10 16.26 -17.17 36.93
C THR A 10 15.60 -16.97 35.57
N LEU A 11 15.38 -18.04 34.79
CA LEU A 11 14.67 -17.95 33.51
C LEU A 11 13.16 -17.69 33.69
N LEU A 12 12.52 -18.27 34.72
CA LEU A 12 11.14 -17.92 35.10
C LEU A 12 11.01 -16.49 35.67
N GLY A 13 12.05 -15.99 36.35
CA GLY A 13 12.11 -14.59 36.82
C GLY A 13 12.28 -13.58 35.68
N LEU A 14 12.97 -13.97 34.60
CA LEU A 14 13.16 -13.12 33.41
C LEU A 14 11.96 -13.14 32.45
N LEU A 15 11.14 -14.20 32.45
CA LEU A 15 9.90 -14.31 31.67
C LEU A 15 8.68 -13.60 32.31
N SER A 16 8.80 -13.12 33.55
CA SER A 16 7.76 -12.36 34.26
C SER A 16 7.97 -10.83 34.23
N LEU A 17 9.08 -10.36 33.65
CA LEU A 17 9.28 -8.96 33.30
C LEU A 17 8.65 -8.70 31.93
N GLY A 18 7.32 -8.64 31.91
CA GLY A 18 6.62 -7.92 30.86
C GLY A 18 7.20 -6.50 30.79
N SER A 19 7.44 -6.01 29.58
CA SER A 19 7.90 -4.67 29.29
C SER A 19 6.96 -3.64 29.93
N ALA A 20 7.25 -3.25 31.16
CA ALA A 20 6.69 -2.07 31.78
C ALA A 20 7.33 -0.87 31.05
N LEU A 21 6.71 -0.42 29.97
CA LEU A 21 6.88 0.96 29.54
C LEU A 21 6.56 1.81 30.77
N SER A 22 7.54 2.55 31.29
CA SER A 22 7.31 3.61 32.26
C SER A 22 6.24 4.52 31.66
N GLN A 23 5.01 4.40 32.15
CA GLN A 23 3.89 5.18 31.67
C GLN A 23 4.04 6.59 32.23
N GLU A 24 4.55 7.50 31.40
CA GLU A 24 4.72 8.90 31.77
C GLU A 24 3.36 9.59 31.93
N CYS A 25 3.21 10.38 33.00
CA CYS A 25 2.06 11.26 33.19
C CYS A 25 2.50 12.73 33.01
N ILE A 26 2.05 13.35 31.93
CA ILE A 26 2.33 14.76 31.63
C ILE A 26 1.16 15.61 32.16
N GLY A 27 1.14 15.85 33.49
CA GLY A 27 0.10 16.65 34.14
C GLY A 27 0.46 18.15 34.19
N TYR A 28 -0.18 18.97 33.36
CA TYR A 28 -0.08 20.45 33.45
C TYR A 28 -1.45 21.08 33.76
N LYS A 29 -1.53 21.94 34.79
CA LYS A 29 -2.73 22.69 35.21
C LYS A 29 -4.02 21.87 35.37
N VAL A 30 -3.89 20.64 35.83
CA VAL A 30 -5.01 19.75 36.13
C VAL A 30 -5.64 20.13 37.47
N SER A 31 -6.82 20.75 37.41
CA SER A 31 -7.62 21.13 38.59
C SER A 31 -8.69 20.10 38.93
N THR A 32 -9.01 19.20 37.99
CA THR A 32 -10.05 18.18 38.14
C THR A 32 -9.52 16.78 37.81
N CYS A 33 -10.16 15.77 38.38
CA CYS A 33 -9.82 14.38 38.10
C CYS A 33 -10.01 14.04 36.62
N ARG A 34 -11.08 14.54 35.99
CA ARG A 34 -11.36 14.31 34.55
C ARG A 34 -10.22 14.82 33.67
N ASP A 35 -9.72 16.01 33.95
CA ASP A 35 -8.64 16.59 33.16
C ASP A 35 -7.34 15.79 33.34
N CYS A 36 -7.09 15.24 34.54
CA CYS A 36 -5.96 14.34 34.79
C CYS A 36 -6.03 13.06 33.97
N ILE A 37 -7.21 12.43 33.89
CA ILE A 37 -7.39 11.20 33.09
C ILE A 37 -7.21 11.47 31.59
N LYS A 38 -7.57 12.67 31.11
CA LYS A 38 -7.33 13.09 29.72
C LYS A 38 -5.87 13.34 29.40
N SER A 39 -5.04 13.70 30.38
CA SER A 39 -3.63 14.04 30.16
C SER A 39 -2.80 12.87 29.62
N GLY A 40 -3.20 11.63 29.91
CA GLY A 40 -2.56 10.45 29.32
C GLY A 40 -2.98 9.14 29.99
N PRO A 41 -2.63 7.99 29.37
CA PRO A 41 -2.99 6.67 29.88
C PRO A 41 -2.26 6.30 31.18
N GLY A 42 -1.12 6.93 31.47
CA GLY A 42 -0.34 6.75 32.70
C GLY A 42 -0.78 7.62 33.89
N CYS A 43 -1.67 8.59 33.66
CA CYS A 43 -2.06 9.55 34.68
C CYS A 43 -3.10 9.00 35.65
N THR A 44 -2.92 9.23 36.94
CA THR A 44 -3.85 8.81 37.98
C THR A 44 -4.10 9.97 38.93
N TRP A 45 -5.25 9.96 39.61
CA TRP A 45 -5.66 11.07 40.47
C TRP A 45 -5.86 10.65 41.91
N CYS A 46 -5.31 11.41 42.87
CA CYS A 46 -5.52 11.18 44.30
C CYS A 46 -6.72 11.98 44.84
N GLN A 47 -7.76 11.28 45.31
CA GLN A 47 -8.94 11.91 45.92
C GLN A 47 -8.79 12.25 47.42
N LYS A 48 -7.68 11.84 48.06
CA LYS A 48 -7.44 12.05 49.49
C LYS A 48 -7.48 13.54 49.88
N LEU A 49 -8.25 13.89 50.90
CA LEU A 49 -8.31 15.26 51.43
C LEU A 49 -6.97 15.66 52.10
N ASN A 50 -6.59 16.93 52.00
CA ASN A 50 -5.31 17.47 52.53
C ASN A 50 -4.05 16.74 52.06
N PHE A 51 -4.06 16.24 50.81
CA PHE A 51 -2.90 15.59 50.20
C PHE A 51 -1.79 16.57 49.79
N THR A 52 -2.16 17.78 49.35
CA THR A 52 -1.22 18.84 48.97
C THR A 52 -0.79 19.68 50.18
N GLY A 53 0.50 20.03 50.27
CA GLY A 53 1.06 20.88 51.32
C GLY A 53 0.64 22.35 51.20
N GLN A 54 0.85 23.16 52.25
CA GLN A 54 0.55 24.59 52.21
C GLN A 54 1.41 25.31 51.16
N GLY A 55 0.78 25.78 50.07
CA GLY A 55 1.44 26.45 48.95
C GLY A 55 1.68 25.57 47.72
N GLU A 56 1.39 24.27 47.79
CA GLU A 56 1.49 23.37 46.64
C GLU A 56 0.23 23.41 45.76
N PRO A 57 0.36 23.42 44.42
CA PRO A 57 -0.80 23.44 43.52
C PRO A 57 -1.54 22.08 43.48
N ASP A 58 -2.87 22.12 43.28
CA ASP A 58 -3.72 20.91 43.16
C ASP A 58 -3.32 19.98 42.00
N SER A 59 -2.51 20.46 41.05
CA SER A 59 -1.92 19.63 40.00
C SER A 59 -1.07 18.47 40.54
N HIS A 60 -0.54 18.57 41.76
CA HIS A 60 0.21 17.46 42.41
C HIS A 60 -0.65 16.24 42.74
N ARG A 61 -1.99 16.37 42.70
CA ARG A 61 -2.92 15.24 42.84
C ARG A 61 -2.96 14.36 41.59
N CYS A 62 -2.48 14.85 40.46
CA CYS A 62 -2.38 14.11 39.20
C CYS A 62 -0.93 13.67 38.97
N ASP A 63 -0.68 12.37 38.99
CA ASP A 63 0.65 11.81 38.78
C ASP A 63 0.55 10.33 38.39
N THR A 64 1.69 9.66 38.16
CA THR A 64 1.67 8.19 37.99
C THR A 64 1.29 7.50 39.29
N ARG A 65 0.76 6.27 39.18
CA ARG A 65 0.32 5.49 40.34
C ARG A 65 1.45 5.31 41.36
N GLU A 66 2.67 5.05 40.88
CA GLU A 66 3.85 4.85 41.69
C GLU A 66 4.23 6.11 42.47
N GLN A 67 4.20 7.28 41.82
CA GLN A 67 4.54 8.55 42.45
C GLN A 67 3.49 8.95 43.50
N LEU A 68 2.20 8.73 43.24
CA LEU A 68 1.14 9.00 44.23
C LEU A 68 1.26 8.12 45.48
N LEU A 69 1.60 6.83 45.30
CA LEU A 69 1.84 5.92 46.42
C LEU A 69 3.07 6.37 47.24
N GLN A 70 4.16 6.77 46.57
CA GLN A 70 5.36 7.29 47.24
C GLN A 70 5.08 8.58 48.03
N LYS A 71 4.22 9.45 47.51
CA LYS A 71 3.77 10.70 48.16
C LYS A 71 2.74 10.47 49.28
N GLY A 72 2.33 9.23 49.55
CA GLY A 72 1.42 8.89 50.65
C GLY A 72 -0.07 8.98 50.33
N CYS A 73 -0.46 8.90 49.06
CA CYS A 73 -1.85 8.64 48.67
C CYS A 73 -2.18 7.16 48.93
N ALA A 74 -3.32 6.87 49.56
CA ALA A 74 -3.74 5.49 49.78
C ALA A 74 -4.16 4.85 48.46
N ALA A 75 -3.92 3.54 48.29
CA ALA A 75 -4.24 2.83 47.04
C ALA A 75 -5.73 2.93 46.64
N ASP A 76 -6.63 2.93 47.63
CA ASP A 76 -8.08 3.05 47.42
C ASP A 76 -8.54 4.49 47.08
N ASP A 77 -7.68 5.48 47.34
CA ASP A 77 -7.92 6.89 47.01
C ASP A 77 -7.37 7.26 45.63
N ILE A 78 -6.72 6.33 44.92
CA ILE A 78 -6.19 6.54 43.57
C ILE A 78 -7.27 6.18 42.54
N MET A 79 -7.74 7.19 41.83
CA MET A 79 -8.65 7.03 40.69
C MET A 79 -7.85 6.72 39.43
N ASP A 80 -8.05 5.52 38.89
CA ASP A 80 -7.40 5.02 37.66
C ASP A 80 -8.44 4.27 36.80
N PRO A 81 -9.39 4.98 36.16
CA PRO A 81 -10.29 4.35 35.19
C PRO A 81 -9.46 3.75 34.04
N ARG A 82 -9.74 2.51 33.67
CA ARG A 82 -9.03 1.80 32.60
C ARG A 82 -9.96 1.45 31.44
N SER A 83 -9.41 1.38 30.24
CA SER A 83 -10.10 0.84 29.07
C SER A 83 -10.39 -0.65 29.26
N PHE A 84 -11.62 -1.08 28.95
CA PHE A 84 -12.02 -2.49 28.96
C PHE A 84 -13.08 -2.77 27.89
N ALA A 85 -13.29 -4.05 27.61
CA ALA A 85 -14.28 -4.51 26.66
C ALA A 85 -15.18 -5.57 27.31
N GLU A 86 -16.48 -5.43 27.09
CA GLU A 86 -17.51 -6.39 27.50
C GLU A 86 -18.06 -7.08 26.26
N THR A 87 -17.97 -8.41 26.23
CA THR A 87 -18.47 -9.23 25.13
C THR A 87 -19.85 -9.78 25.48
N GLN A 88 -20.80 -9.66 24.55
CA GLN A 88 -22.13 -10.23 24.67
C GLN A 88 -22.32 -11.25 23.54
N GLU A 89 -22.48 -12.53 23.93
CA GLU A 89 -22.78 -13.62 23.00
C GLU A 89 -24.28 -13.87 22.94
N ASP A 90 -24.84 -13.95 21.73
CA ASP A 90 -26.21 -14.41 21.53
C ASP A 90 -26.33 -15.89 21.92
N GLN A 91 -27.23 -16.24 22.85
CA GLN A 91 -27.49 -17.62 23.25
C GLN A 91 -28.03 -18.50 22.10
N LYS A 92 -28.53 -17.90 21.02
CA LYS A 92 -28.89 -18.61 19.80
C LYS A 92 -27.65 -18.74 18.91
N ARG A 93 -26.92 -19.86 19.06
CA ARG A 93 -26.01 -20.40 18.03
C ARG A 93 -26.79 -20.74 16.75
N GLY A 94 -27.31 -19.74 16.06
CA GLY A 94 -27.62 -19.89 14.64
C GLY A 94 -26.35 -20.22 13.85
N GLN A 95 -26.45 -20.44 12.55
CA GLN A 95 -25.31 -20.66 11.63
C GLN A 95 -24.38 -19.43 11.49
N LYS A 96 -24.16 -18.65 12.55
CA LYS A 96 -23.25 -17.51 12.59
C LYS A 96 -21.80 -18.02 12.72
N GLN A 97 -20.94 -17.56 11.82
CA GLN A 97 -19.54 -17.89 11.71
C GLN A 97 -18.64 -16.94 12.52
N LEU A 98 -19.18 -15.80 12.95
CA LEU A 98 -18.45 -14.74 13.67
C LEU A 98 -19.00 -14.58 15.11
N SER A 99 -18.09 -14.48 16.07
CA SER A 99 -18.41 -14.31 17.50
C SER A 99 -17.36 -13.44 18.21
N PRO A 100 -17.73 -12.64 19.22
CA PRO A 100 -19.10 -12.35 19.70
C PRO A 100 -19.89 -11.50 18.69
N GLN A 101 -21.20 -11.35 18.88
CA GLN A 101 -22.05 -10.56 17.98
C GLN A 101 -22.14 -9.09 18.40
N LYS A 102 -22.01 -8.82 19.70
CA LYS A 102 -21.98 -7.47 20.25
C LYS A 102 -20.83 -7.31 21.23
N VAL A 103 -20.12 -6.19 21.11
CA VAL A 103 -19.06 -5.80 22.03
C VAL A 103 -19.34 -4.37 22.48
N THR A 104 -19.29 -4.14 23.79
CA THR A 104 -19.34 -2.80 24.37
C THR A 104 -17.95 -2.46 24.88
N ILE A 105 -17.31 -1.46 24.32
CA ILE A 105 -15.97 -1.02 24.73
C ILE A 105 -16.06 0.30 25.50
N HIS A 106 -15.36 0.36 26.62
CA HIS A 106 -15.17 1.56 27.42
C HIS A 106 -13.76 2.07 27.16
N LEU A 107 -13.64 3.23 26.52
CA LEU A 107 -12.34 3.76 26.08
C LEU A 107 -11.89 4.96 26.90
N ARG A 108 -10.70 4.83 27.49
CA ARG A 108 -9.91 5.94 28.01
C ARG A 108 -8.96 6.46 26.92
N PRO A 109 -8.82 7.78 26.74
CA PRO A 109 -7.91 8.34 25.74
C PRO A 109 -6.47 7.84 25.90
N GLY A 110 -5.85 7.45 24.80
CA GLY A 110 -4.49 6.91 24.75
C GLY A 110 -4.32 5.47 25.26
N GLN A 111 -5.36 4.84 25.81
CA GLN A 111 -5.32 3.45 26.27
C GLN A 111 -6.20 2.54 25.41
N ALA A 112 -5.60 1.51 24.80
CA ALA A 112 -6.31 0.56 23.98
C ALA A 112 -7.23 -0.36 24.80
N ALA A 113 -8.47 -0.57 24.35
CA ALA A 113 -9.28 -1.73 24.75
C ALA A 113 -9.05 -2.87 23.74
N ALA A 114 -8.86 -4.09 24.24
CA ALA A 114 -8.67 -5.27 23.41
C ALA A 114 -9.80 -6.28 23.64
N PHE A 115 -10.29 -6.88 22.55
CA PHE A 115 -11.25 -7.99 22.60
C PHE A 115 -10.97 -8.97 21.45
N ASN A 116 -11.40 -10.22 21.63
CA ASN A 116 -11.19 -11.26 20.63
C ASN A 116 -12.44 -11.46 19.79
N VAL A 117 -12.24 -11.61 18.48
CA VAL A 117 -13.24 -12.04 17.52
C VAL A 117 -12.83 -13.40 16.98
N THR A 118 -13.66 -14.41 17.19
CA THR A 118 -13.44 -15.75 16.67
C THR A 118 -14.27 -15.96 15.41
N PHE A 119 -13.60 -16.41 14.36
CA PHE A 119 -14.23 -16.84 13.11
C PHE A 119 -14.11 -18.34 12.96
N GLN A 120 -15.22 -19.03 12.72
CA GLN A 120 -15.25 -20.46 12.43
C GLN A 120 -15.96 -20.69 11.11
N ARG A 121 -15.27 -21.31 10.16
CA ARG A 121 -15.84 -21.63 8.85
C ARG A 121 -16.87 -22.76 8.97
N ALA A 122 -18.14 -22.47 8.64
CA ALA A 122 -19.20 -23.47 8.65
C ALA A 122 -19.17 -24.36 7.39
N GLU A 123 -19.61 -25.61 7.54
CA GLU A 123 -19.79 -26.54 6.43
C GLU A 123 -21.17 -26.33 5.77
N GLY A 124 -21.22 -26.32 4.44
CA GLY A 124 -22.48 -26.26 3.69
C GLY A 124 -23.26 -24.94 3.83
N TYR A 125 -22.58 -23.81 4.05
CA TYR A 125 -23.21 -22.48 4.07
C TYR A 125 -23.89 -22.19 2.71
N PRO A 126 -25.08 -21.57 2.67
CA PRO A 126 -25.78 -21.32 1.40
C PRO A 126 -24.99 -20.42 0.45
N ILE A 127 -25.10 -20.70 -0.85
CA ILE A 127 -24.38 -19.96 -1.90
C ILE A 127 -25.38 -19.44 -2.93
N ASP A 128 -25.24 -18.17 -3.29
CA ASP A 128 -25.83 -17.61 -4.50
C ASP A 128 -24.72 -17.42 -5.54
N LEU A 129 -24.90 -18.01 -6.71
CA LEU A 129 -23.99 -17.88 -7.83
C LEU A 129 -24.68 -17.16 -8.98
N TYR A 130 -24.16 -16.01 -9.37
CA TYR A 130 -24.62 -15.30 -10.55
C TYR A 130 -23.56 -15.43 -11.66
N TYR A 131 -23.96 -16.00 -12.80
CA TYR A 131 -23.09 -16.18 -13.95
C TYR A 131 -23.28 -15.02 -14.92
N LEU A 132 -22.25 -14.20 -15.09
CA LEU A 132 -22.22 -13.03 -15.95
C LEU A 132 -21.33 -13.34 -17.16
N MET A 133 -21.98 -13.53 -18.32
CA MET A 133 -21.34 -14.02 -19.53
C MET A 133 -21.22 -12.93 -20.59
N ASP A 134 -20.04 -12.84 -21.18
CA ASP A 134 -19.80 -12.11 -22.41
C ASP A 134 -20.50 -12.82 -23.61
N LEU A 135 -21.30 -12.05 -24.37
CA LEU A 135 -21.96 -12.51 -25.58
C LEU A 135 -21.42 -11.82 -26.85
N SER A 136 -20.21 -11.29 -26.81
CA SER A 136 -19.44 -10.85 -27.98
C SER A 136 -19.28 -11.98 -29.00
N TYR A 137 -18.97 -11.65 -30.26
CA TYR A 137 -18.95 -12.65 -31.33
C TYR A 137 -17.88 -13.75 -31.14
N SER A 138 -16.81 -13.46 -30.41
CA SER A 138 -15.74 -14.41 -30.11
C SER A 138 -16.20 -15.55 -29.20
N MET A 139 -17.12 -15.28 -28.27
CA MET A 139 -17.68 -16.25 -27.31
C MET A 139 -18.70 -17.25 -27.91
N LEU A 140 -18.70 -17.43 -29.25
CA LEU A 140 -19.71 -18.22 -29.97
C LEU A 140 -19.66 -19.72 -29.63
N ASP A 141 -18.46 -20.28 -29.50
CA ASP A 141 -18.23 -21.67 -29.12
C ASP A 141 -18.41 -21.88 -27.61
N ASP A 142 -17.99 -20.94 -26.77
CA ASP A 142 -18.27 -20.95 -25.33
C ASP A 142 -19.76 -21.04 -25.04
N LEU A 143 -20.58 -20.24 -25.74
CA LEU A 143 -22.04 -20.24 -25.56
C LEU A 143 -22.64 -21.63 -25.84
N LYS A 144 -22.10 -22.42 -26.78
CA LYS A 144 -22.60 -23.78 -27.04
C LYS A 144 -22.36 -24.72 -25.86
N ASN A 145 -21.24 -24.56 -25.17
CA ASN A 145 -20.89 -25.37 -24.02
C ASN A 145 -21.59 -24.88 -22.75
N VAL A 146 -21.66 -23.57 -22.52
CA VAL A 146 -22.39 -22.98 -21.38
C VAL A 146 -23.89 -23.34 -21.42
N LYS A 147 -24.51 -23.45 -22.61
CA LYS A 147 -25.88 -23.97 -22.77
C LYS A 147 -26.07 -25.40 -22.26
N LYS A 148 -25.03 -26.24 -22.31
CA LYS A 148 -25.05 -27.61 -21.76
C LYS A 148 -24.73 -27.61 -20.26
N LEU A 149 -24.00 -26.60 -19.81
CA LEU A 149 -23.37 -26.53 -18.49
C LEU A 149 -24.33 -26.18 -17.34
N GLY A 150 -25.55 -25.72 -17.62
CA GLY A 150 -26.50 -25.31 -16.59
C GLY A 150 -26.84 -26.41 -15.57
N GLY A 151 -27.01 -27.65 -16.02
CA GLY A 151 -27.23 -28.80 -15.14
C GLY A 151 -26.00 -29.14 -14.31
N ASP A 152 -24.84 -29.23 -14.96
CA ASP A 152 -23.57 -29.60 -14.34
C ASP A 152 -23.12 -28.58 -13.29
N LEU A 153 -23.37 -27.28 -13.53
CA LEU A 153 -22.98 -26.20 -12.62
C LEU A 153 -23.85 -26.19 -11.37
N LEU A 154 -25.17 -26.40 -11.49
CA LEU A 154 -26.04 -26.54 -10.32
C LEU A 154 -25.70 -27.82 -9.53
N GLN A 155 -25.40 -28.93 -10.21
CA GLN A 155 -24.97 -30.17 -9.57
C GLN A 155 -23.67 -29.97 -8.78
N ALA A 156 -22.68 -29.32 -9.39
CA ALA A 156 -21.42 -29.00 -8.73
C ALA A 156 -21.59 -28.05 -7.53
N LEU A 157 -22.52 -27.10 -7.60
CA LEU A 157 -22.88 -26.26 -6.45
C LEU A 157 -23.53 -27.07 -5.33
N ASN A 158 -24.40 -28.02 -5.68
CA ASN A 158 -25.07 -28.90 -4.71
C ASN A 158 -24.12 -29.88 -4.01
N GLU A 159 -22.97 -30.20 -4.61
CA GLU A 159 -21.90 -30.96 -3.95
C GLU A 159 -21.18 -30.14 -2.85
N ILE A 160 -21.14 -28.81 -3.00
CA ILE A 160 -20.46 -27.90 -2.07
C ILE A 160 -21.41 -27.41 -0.97
N THR A 161 -22.65 -27.09 -1.33
CA THR A 161 -23.65 -26.53 -0.42
C THR A 161 -25.01 -27.20 -0.59
N LYS A 162 -25.73 -27.34 0.53
CA LYS A 162 -27.10 -27.89 0.51
C LYS A 162 -28.14 -26.89 -0.01
N SER A 163 -27.78 -25.61 -0.16
CA SER A 163 -28.71 -24.55 -0.58
C SER A 163 -28.04 -23.58 -1.56
N GLY A 164 -27.89 -24.02 -2.81
CA GLY A 164 -27.41 -23.22 -3.93
C GLY A 164 -28.55 -22.52 -4.70
N ARG A 165 -28.31 -21.30 -5.18
CA ARG A 165 -29.11 -20.66 -6.24
C ARG A 165 -28.23 -20.22 -7.40
N ILE A 166 -28.74 -20.33 -8.63
CA ILE A 166 -28.12 -19.79 -9.85
C ILE A 166 -28.93 -18.64 -10.42
N GLY A 167 -28.22 -17.62 -10.91
CA GLY A 167 -28.76 -16.59 -11.80
C GLY A 167 -27.87 -16.43 -13.02
N PHE A 168 -28.40 -15.79 -14.07
CA PHE A 168 -27.68 -15.55 -15.31
C PHE A 168 -27.90 -14.13 -15.80
N GLY A 169 -26.82 -13.50 -16.26
CA GLY A 169 -26.84 -12.25 -17.00
C GLY A 169 -25.86 -12.29 -18.15
N SER A 170 -26.10 -11.44 -19.14
CA SER A 170 -25.24 -11.28 -20.30
C SER A 170 -24.83 -9.84 -20.49
N PHE A 171 -23.66 -9.63 -21.07
CA PHE A 171 -23.17 -8.30 -21.46
C PHE A 171 -22.45 -8.34 -22.81
N VAL A 172 -22.30 -7.17 -23.42
CA VAL A 172 -21.44 -6.92 -24.60
C VAL A 172 -20.77 -5.58 -24.32
N ASP A 173 -21.31 -4.47 -24.87
CA ASP A 173 -20.80 -3.13 -24.61
C ASP A 173 -21.84 -2.03 -24.85
N LYS A 174 -21.48 -0.78 -24.55
CA LYS A 174 -22.28 0.42 -24.81
C LYS A 174 -22.64 0.52 -26.29
N THR A 175 -23.89 0.87 -26.59
CA THR A 175 -24.43 0.83 -27.95
C THR A 175 -24.20 2.14 -28.71
N VAL A 176 -23.02 2.75 -28.52
CA VAL A 176 -22.59 4.00 -29.18
C VAL A 176 -21.22 3.80 -29.82
N LEU A 177 -20.87 4.65 -30.79
CA LEU A 177 -19.51 4.68 -31.32
C LEU A 177 -18.55 5.26 -30.25
N PRO A 178 -17.28 4.82 -30.21
CA PRO A 178 -16.63 3.85 -31.12
C PRO A 178 -16.82 2.37 -30.73
N PHE A 179 -17.49 2.07 -29.62
CA PHE A 179 -17.59 0.71 -29.07
C PHE A 179 -18.41 -0.24 -29.96
N VAL A 180 -19.51 0.28 -30.51
CA VAL A 180 -20.40 -0.48 -31.41
C VAL A 180 -20.64 0.30 -32.69
N ASN A 181 -20.74 -0.41 -33.82
CA ASN A 181 -21.14 0.20 -35.09
C ASN A 181 -22.62 0.58 -35.08
N THR A 182 -22.90 1.88 -35.02
CA THR A 182 -24.27 2.44 -34.95
C THR A 182 -24.99 2.54 -36.31
N HIS A 183 -24.41 2.00 -37.39
CA HIS A 183 -25.08 1.94 -38.68
C HIS A 183 -26.34 1.04 -38.57
N PRO A 184 -27.52 1.46 -39.08
CA PRO A 184 -28.80 0.75 -38.85
C PRO A 184 -28.80 -0.74 -39.21
N GLU A 185 -28.11 -1.14 -40.29
CA GLU A 185 -27.97 -2.56 -40.66
C GLU A 185 -27.14 -3.35 -39.65
N LYS A 186 -26.07 -2.74 -39.11
CA LYS A 186 -25.17 -3.37 -38.14
C LYS A 186 -25.74 -3.39 -36.73
N LEU A 187 -26.58 -2.42 -36.37
CA LEU A 187 -27.36 -2.49 -35.13
C LEU A 187 -28.41 -3.61 -35.15
N ARG A 188 -28.97 -3.94 -36.33
CA ARG A 188 -29.89 -5.07 -36.48
C ARG A 188 -29.19 -6.41 -36.49
N ASN A 189 -28.05 -6.51 -37.16
CA ASN A 189 -27.20 -7.70 -37.14
C ASN A 189 -25.71 -7.30 -37.04
N PRO A 190 -25.12 -7.32 -35.83
CA PRO A 190 -23.74 -6.90 -35.63
C PRO A 190 -22.73 -7.90 -36.18
N CYS A 191 -23.15 -9.13 -36.47
CA CYS A 191 -22.22 -10.18 -36.82
C CYS A 191 -21.42 -9.91 -38.11
N PRO A 192 -20.17 -10.40 -38.18
CA PRO A 192 -19.34 -10.25 -39.36
C PRO A 192 -19.94 -10.95 -40.57
N ASN A 193 -20.47 -12.17 -40.37
CA ASN A 193 -21.15 -12.94 -41.41
C ASN A 193 -22.67 -12.69 -41.37
N LYS A 194 -23.24 -12.21 -42.49
CA LYS A 194 -24.68 -11.92 -42.64
C LYS A 194 -25.57 -13.16 -42.54
N GLU A 195 -25.02 -14.35 -42.79
CA GLU A 195 -25.76 -15.62 -42.74
C GLU A 195 -26.00 -16.13 -41.32
N LYS A 196 -25.31 -15.57 -40.32
CA LYS A 196 -25.54 -15.89 -38.90
C LYS A 196 -26.50 -14.87 -38.30
N GLU A 197 -27.55 -15.37 -37.67
CA GLU A 197 -28.46 -14.56 -36.87
C GLU A 197 -27.81 -14.23 -35.52
N CYS A 198 -27.62 -12.93 -35.29
CA CYS A 198 -27.08 -12.40 -34.04
C CYS A 198 -28.03 -11.38 -33.47
N GLN A 199 -28.08 -11.31 -32.15
CA GLN A 199 -28.93 -10.34 -31.48
C GLN A 199 -28.35 -8.92 -31.59
N PRO A 200 -29.19 -7.88 -31.61
CA PRO A 200 -28.75 -6.49 -31.55
C PRO A 200 -27.80 -6.25 -30.37
N PRO A 201 -26.80 -5.35 -30.52
CA PRO A 201 -25.88 -4.99 -29.43
C PRO A 201 -26.61 -4.44 -28.22
N PHE A 202 -26.10 -4.74 -27.02
CA PHE A 202 -26.64 -4.27 -25.75
C PHE A 202 -25.54 -4.23 -24.68
N ALA A 203 -25.63 -3.32 -23.71
CA ALA A 203 -24.64 -3.22 -22.65
C ALA A 203 -24.77 -4.36 -21.62
N PHE A 204 -25.90 -4.42 -20.92
CA PHE A 204 -26.18 -5.46 -19.93
C PHE A 204 -27.64 -5.88 -19.96
N ARG A 205 -27.89 -7.18 -19.85
CA ARG A 205 -29.21 -7.78 -19.69
C ARG A 205 -29.20 -8.79 -18.55
N HIS A 206 -30.07 -8.57 -17.58
CA HIS A 206 -30.43 -9.57 -16.59
C HIS A 206 -31.42 -10.56 -17.23
N VAL A 207 -31.05 -11.84 -17.30
CA VAL A 207 -31.86 -12.85 -18.01
C VAL A 207 -32.63 -13.71 -17.01
N LEU A 208 -31.95 -14.16 -15.96
CA LEU A 208 -32.52 -15.07 -14.98
C LEU A 208 -32.18 -14.63 -13.56
N LYS A 209 -33.23 -14.37 -12.79
CA LYS A 209 -33.18 -14.15 -11.35
C LYS A 209 -32.67 -15.39 -10.61
N LEU A 210 -31.96 -15.18 -9.50
CA LEU A 210 -31.44 -16.27 -8.65
C LEU A 210 -32.54 -17.27 -8.26
N THR A 211 -32.43 -18.50 -8.75
CA THR A 211 -33.40 -19.60 -8.60
C THR A 211 -32.68 -20.90 -8.24
N ASP A 212 -33.41 -21.84 -7.64
CA ASP A 212 -32.96 -23.22 -7.36
C ASP A 212 -33.33 -24.20 -8.48
N ASN A 213 -34.00 -23.74 -9.53
CA ASN A 213 -34.46 -24.55 -10.66
C ASN A 213 -33.40 -24.62 -11.79
N SER A 214 -32.66 -25.73 -11.88
CA SER A 214 -31.66 -25.97 -12.94
C SER A 214 -32.25 -26.00 -14.34
N ASN A 215 -33.44 -26.58 -14.52
CA ASN A 215 -34.08 -26.70 -15.83
C ASN A 215 -34.46 -25.31 -16.37
N GLN A 216 -34.90 -24.40 -15.49
CA GLN A 216 -35.18 -23.02 -15.86
C GLN A 216 -33.90 -22.31 -16.32
N PHE A 217 -32.79 -22.48 -15.59
CA PHE A 217 -31.50 -21.93 -15.99
C PHE A 217 -31.07 -22.43 -17.36
N GLN A 218 -31.08 -23.75 -17.58
CA GLN A 218 -30.68 -24.34 -18.86
C GLN A 218 -31.54 -23.83 -20.03
N THR A 219 -32.84 -23.69 -19.80
CA THR A 219 -33.80 -23.21 -20.80
C THR A 219 -33.56 -21.73 -21.14
N GLU A 220 -33.40 -20.86 -20.15
CA GLU A 220 -33.22 -19.41 -20.39
C GLU A 220 -31.84 -19.08 -20.99
N VAL A 221 -30.78 -19.79 -20.57
CA VAL A 221 -29.45 -19.69 -21.19
C VAL A 221 -29.47 -20.25 -22.62
N GLY A 222 -30.20 -21.35 -22.84
CA GLY A 222 -30.44 -21.97 -24.15
C GLY A 222 -30.98 -21.00 -25.21
N LYS A 223 -31.83 -20.05 -24.79
CA LYS A 223 -32.45 -19.04 -25.66
C LYS A 223 -31.50 -17.91 -26.08
N GLN A 224 -30.37 -17.72 -25.39
CA GLN A 224 -29.46 -16.62 -25.71
C GLN A 224 -28.75 -16.86 -27.05
N LEU A 225 -28.52 -15.79 -27.79
CA LEU A 225 -27.79 -15.77 -29.05
C LEU A 225 -26.54 -14.90 -28.91
N ILE A 226 -25.57 -15.05 -29.80
CA ILE A 226 -24.40 -14.19 -29.80
C ILE A 226 -24.75 -12.79 -30.33
N SER A 227 -23.99 -11.79 -29.93
CA SER A 227 -24.06 -10.41 -30.43
C SER A 227 -22.68 -10.01 -30.99
N GLY A 228 -22.39 -8.71 -31.05
CA GLY A 228 -21.08 -8.21 -31.42
C GLY A 228 -20.94 -6.70 -31.25
N ASN A 229 -19.70 -6.29 -31.05
CA ASN A 229 -19.19 -4.94 -30.92
C ASN A 229 -18.13 -4.67 -32.00
N LEU A 230 -17.47 -3.50 -31.94
CA LEU A 230 -16.51 -3.04 -32.94
C LEU A 230 -15.07 -3.08 -32.44
N ASP A 231 -14.83 -2.61 -31.21
CA ASP A 231 -13.54 -2.71 -30.53
C ASP A 231 -13.38 -4.06 -29.81
N ALA A 232 -12.24 -4.24 -29.15
CA ALA A 232 -11.88 -5.51 -28.51
C ALA A 232 -12.25 -5.56 -27.01
N PRO A 233 -11.97 -4.52 -26.18
CA PRO A 233 -12.41 -4.55 -24.79
C PRO A 233 -13.94 -4.45 -24.70
N GLU A 234 -14.50 -5.01 -23.63
CA GLU A 234 -15.96 -5.09 -23.47
C GLU A 234 -16.47 -4.22 -22.31
N GLY A 235 -17.79 -4.01 -22.27
CA GLY A 235 -18.49 -3.25 -21.23
C GLY A 235 -18.76 -4.02 -19.93
N GLY A 236 -17.94 -5.02 -19.61
CA GLY A 236 -18.19 -5.97 -18.52
C GLY A 236 -18.25 -5.33 -17.12
N LEU A 237 -17.47 -4.28 -16.85
CA LEU A 237 -17.51 -3.62 -15.54
C LEU A 237 -18.85 -2.91 -15.28
N ASP A 238 -19.49 -2.39 -16.32
CA ASP A 238 -20.82 -1.77 -16.24
C ASP A 238 -21.87 -2.80 -15.80
N ALA A 239 -21.79 -4.00 -16.38
CA ALA A 239 -22.63 -5.12 -16.00
C ALA A 239 -22.39 -5.58 -14.56
N MET A 240 -21.12 -5.68 -14.13
CA MET A 240 -20.79 -6.00 -12.74
C MET A 240 -21.36 -4.96 -11.75
N MET A 241 -21.30 -3.67 -12.10
CA MET A 241 -21.87 -2.60 -11.28
C MET A 241 -23.38 -2.75 -11.15
N GLN A 242 -24.11 -2.98 -12.25
CA GLN A 242 -25.57 -3.20 -12.20
C GLN A 242 -25.94 -4.44 -11.38
N VAL A 243 -25.21 -5.55 -11.54
CA VAL A 243 -25.42 -6.77 -10.72
C VAL A 243 -25.20 -6.51 -9.22
N ALA A 244 -24.25 -5.64 -8.86
CA ALA A 244 -23.97 -5.27 -7.49
C ALA A 244 -24.95 -4.23 -6.91
N ALA A 245 -25.51 -3.36 -7.76
CA ALA A 245 -26.40 -2.27 -7.37
C ALA A 245 -27.89 -2.63 -7.37
N CYS A 246 -28.29 -3.72 -8.04
CA CYS A 246 -29.68 -4.17 -8.19
C CYS A 246 -29.99 -5.47 -7.40
N PRO A 247 -29.91 -5.48 -6.05
CA PRO A 247 -30.04 -6.73 -5.30
C PRO A 247 -31.44 -7.36 -5.36
N GLU A 248 -32.48 -6.55 -5.55
CA GLU A 248 -33.87 -7.02 -5.57
C GLU A 248 -34.21 -7.74 -6.88
N GLU A 249 -33.75 -7.17 -8.00
CA GLU A 249 -33.91 -7.70 -9.35
C GLU A 249 -33.12 -9.00 -9.49
N ILE A 250 -31.83 -8.97 -9.15
CA ILE A 250 -30.94 -10.14 -9.20
C ILE A 250 -31.40 -11.23 -8.21
N GLY A 251 -31.92 -10.83 -7.04
CA GLY A 251 -32.48 -11.72 -6.02
C GLY A 251 -31.45 -12.24 -5.01
N TRP A 252 -30.45 -11.45 -4.65
CA TRP A 252 -29.41 -11.84 -3.70
C TRP A 252 -29.98 -12.12 -2.30
N ARG A 253 -29.69 -13.30 -1.75
CA ARG A 253 -29.97 -13.63 -0.34
C ARG A 253 -28.88 -13.04 0.56
N ASN A 254 -29.12 -13.05 1.88
CA ASN A 254 -28.11 -12.67 2.87
C ASN A 254 -27.19 -13.86 3.19
N VAL A 255 -26.49 -14.36 2.18
CA VAL A 255 -25.62 -15.56 2.23
C VAL A 255 -24.33 -15.28 1.43
N THR A 256 -23.49 -16.28 1.16
CA THR A 256 -22.31 -16.10 0.31
C THR A 256 -22.73 -15.79 -1.13
N ARG A 257 -22.27 -14.66 -1.68
CA ARG A 257 -22.59 -14.19 -3.04
C ARG A 257 -21.36 -14.31 -3.93
N LEU A 258 -21.43 -15.15 -4.96
CA LEU A 258 -20.39 -15.35 -5.96
C LEU A 258 -20.85 -14.79 -7.29
N LEU A 259 -20.00 -13.97 -7.93
CA LEU A 259 -20.23 -13.43 -9.27
C LEU A 259 -19.18 -14.01 -10.21
N VAL A 260 -19.57 -14.94 -11.08
CA VAL A 260 -18.66 -15.48 -12.10
C VAL A 260 -18.68 -14.53 -13.29
N PHE A 261 -17.55 -13.94 -13.63
CA PHE A 261 -17.36 -13.05 -14.77
C PHE A 261 -16.58 -13.81 -15.84
N ALA A 262 -17.22 -14.12 -16.97
CA ALA A 262 -16.64 -14.92 -18.05
C ALA A 262 -16.52 -14.10 -19.35
N THR A 263 -15.30 -13.96 -19.85
CA THR A 263 -14.95 -13.27 -21.11
C THR A 263 -13.60 -13.76 -21.62
N ASP A 264 -13.36 -13.61 -22.91
CA ASP A 264 -12.09 -13.88 -23.58
C ASP A 264 -11.26 -12.61 -23.88
N ASP A 265 -11.77 -11.42 -23.57
CA ASP A 265 -11.11 -10.13 -23.84
C ASP A 265 -11.01 -9.20 -22.61
N GLY A 266 -10.56 -7.97 -22.85
CA GLY A 266 -10.38 -6.91 -21.87
C GLY A 266 -11.69 -6.26 -21.41
N PHE A 267 -11.55 -5.19 -20.64
CA PHE A 267 -12.68 -4.45 -20.09
C PHE A 267 -12.46 -2.94 -20.22
N HIS A 268 -13.53 -2.22 -20.50
CA HIS A 268 -13.58 -0.76 -20.40
C HIS A 268 -13.77 -0.29 -18.95
N PHE A 269 -13.23 0.89 -18.65
CA PHE A 269 -13.33 1.52 -17.32
C PHE A 269 -13.52 3.04 -17.45
N ALA A 270 -13.84 3.69 -16.31
CA ALA A 270 -14.10 5.14 -16.27
C ALA A 270 -13.03 5.96 -17.03
N GLY A 271 -13.50 6.86 -17.90
CA GLY A 271 -12.69 7.64 -18.82
C GLY A 271 -12.87 7.22 -20.28
N ASP A 272 -13.14 5.94 -20.55
CA ASP A 272 -13.30 5.43 -21.92
C ASP A 272 -14.59 5.96 -22.57
N GLY A 273 -15.67 6.13 -21.80
CA GLY A 273 -16.94 6.67 -22.29
C GLY A 273 -16.82 8.08 -22.91
N LYS A 274 -15.75 8.81 -22.58
CA LYS A 274 -15.42 10.10 -23.22
C LYS A 274 -15.32 9.99 -24.74
N LEU A 275 -14.86 8.85 -25.28
CA LEU A 275 -14.79 8.60 -26.72
C LEU A 275 -16.18 8.58 -27.38
N GLY A 276 -17.20 8.12 -26.65
CA GLY A 276 -18.60 8.15 -27.06
C GLY A 276 -19.37 9.41 -26.64
N ALA A 277 -18.66 10.47 -26.27
CA ALA A 277 -19.23 11.72 -25.73
C ALA A 277 -20.04 11.54 -24.42
N ILE A 278 -19.75 10.49 -23.65
CA ILE A 278 -20.37 10.23 -22.35
C ILE A 278 -19.43 10.74 -21.27
N LEU A 279 -19.78 11.87 -20.65
CA LEU A 279 -18.96 12.55 -19.64
C LEU A 279 -19.50 12.42 -18.22
N THR A 280 -20.72 11.91 -18.07
CA THR A 280 -21.37 11.74 -16.77
C THR A 280 -20.77 10.53 -16.07
N PRO A 281 -20.14 10.66 -14.90
CA PRO A 281 -19.60 9.52 -14.17
C PRO A 281 -20.70 8.54 -13.76
N ASN A 282 -20.36 7.24 -13.67
CA ASN A 282 -21.24 6.22 -13.12
C ASN A 282 -21.68 6.60 -11.69
N ASP A 283 -22.97 6.48 -11.37
CA ASP A 283 -23.54 6.88 -10.08
C ASP A 283 -23.60 5.73 -9.04
N GLY A 284 -23.23 4.51 -9.43
CA GLY A 284 -23.25 3.33 -8.58
C GLY A 284 -24.64 2.84 -8.18
N ARG A 285 -25.68 3.21 -8.93
CA ARG A 285 -27.09 2.87 -8.68
C ARG A 285 -27.65 1.87 -9.70
N CYS A 286 -28.78 1.27 -9.33
CA CYS A 286 -29.52 0.36 -10.21
C CYS A 286 -30.30 1.14 -11.27
N HIS A 287 -30.15 0.76 -12.54
CA HIS A 287 -30.84 1.36 -13.69
C HIS A 287 -31.37 0.27 -14.66
N LEU A 288 -31.95 -0.79 -14.10
CA LEU A 288 -32.58 -1.84 -14.90
C LEU A 288 -34.03 -1.49 -15.24
N GLU A 289 -34.33 -1.45 -16.54
CA GLU A 289 -35.68 -1.32 -17.07
C GLU A 289 -35.95 -2.51 -17.97
N ASP A 290 -37.01 -3.27 -17.68
CA ASP A 290 -37.31 -4.54 -18.38
C ASP A 290 -36.12 -5.52 -18.35
N ASN A 291 -35.39 -5.55 -17.22
CA ASN A 291 -34.16 -6.30 -17.03
C ASN A 291 -32.99 -5.92 -17.98
N VAL A 292 -33.04 -4.74 -18.62
CA VAL A 292 -31.98 -4.24 -19.50
C VAL A 292 -31.43 -2.92 -18.96
N TYR A 293 -30.12 -2.72 -19.06
CA TYR A 293 -29.48 -1.45 -18.71
C TYR A 293 -29.63 -0.44 -19.86
N LYS A 294 -30.81 0.17 -19.99
CA LYS A 294 -31.13 1.11 -21.09
C LYS A 294 -30.36 2.43 -21.01
N ARG A 295 -30.00 2.86 -19.80
CA ARG A 295 -29.29 4.12 -19.53
C ARG A 295 -27.77 4.00 -19.63
N SER A 296 -27.24 2.90 -20.18
CA SER A 296 -25.80 2.68 -20.35
C SER A 296 -25.10 3.76 -21.18
N ASN A 297 -25.84 4.43 -22.09
CA ASN A 297 -25.29 5.48 -22.94
C ASN A 297 -25.34 6.88 -22.28
N GLU A 298 -25.92 7.01 -21.09
CA GLU A 298 -25.99 8.27 -20.35
C GLU A 298 -24.85 8.42 -19.33
N PHE A 299 -24.30 7.29 -18.87
CA PHE A 299 -23.26 7.20 -17.85
C PHE A 299 -22.01 6.53 -18.37
N ASP A 300 -20.84 7.03 -17.96
CA ASP A 300 -19.56 6.41 -18.24
C ASP A 300 -19.43 5.05 -17.54
N TYR A 301 -18.45 4.25 -17.94
CA TYR A 301 -18.10 3.02 -17.24
C TYR A 301 -17.72 3.31 -15.78
N PRO A 302 -17.92 2.35 -14.86
CA PRO A 302 -17.47 2.52 -13.49
C PRO A 302 -15.93 2.52 -13.40
N SER A 303 -15.39 3.25 -12.42
CA SER A 303 -13.97 3.10 -12.09
C SER A 303 -13.73 1.80 -11.34
N VAL A 304 -12.51 1.25 -11.45
CA VAL A 304 -12.14 0.01 -10.74
C VAL A 304 -12.32 0.16 -9.22
N GLY A 305 -11.96 1.32 -8.66
CA GLY A 305 -12.14 1.59 -7.23
C GLY A 305 -13.61 1.70 -6.80
N GLN A 306 -14.46 2.32 -7.64
CA GLN A 306 -15.90 2.39 -7.39
C GLN A 306 -16.55 1.00 -7.40
N LEU A 307 -16.14 0.15 -8.34
CA LEU A 307 -16.60 -1.24 -8.40
C LEU A 307 -16.12 -2.03 -7.18
N ALA A 308 -14.85 -1.92 -6.80
CA ALA A 308 -14.30 -2.58 -5.61
C ALA A 308 -15.10 -2.23 -4.35
N HIS A 309 -15.42 -0.94 -4.17
CA HIS A 309 -16.23 -0.47 -3.05
C HIS A 309 -17.66 -1.05 -3.10
N LYS A 310 -18.34 -1.00 -4.26
CA LYS A 310 -19.72 -1.50 -4.38
C LYS A 310 -19.82 -3.02 -4.18
N LEU A 311 -18.87 -3.79 -4.70
CA LEU A 311 -18.81 -5.25 -4.51
C LEU A 311 -18.59 -5.60 -3.04
N ALA A 312 -17.69 -4.88 -2.35
CA ALA A 312 -17.45 -5.09 -0.93
C ALA A 312 -18.66 -4.69 -0.07
N GLU A 313 -19.33 -3.57 -0.39
CA GLU A 313 -20.57 -3.13 0.26
C GLU A 313 -21.67 -4.19 0.11
N SER A 314 -21.83 -4.74 -1.08
CA SER A 314 -22.82 -5.76 -1.41
C SER A 314 -22.37 -7.19 -1.06
N ASN A 315 -21.22 -7.39 -0.42
CA ASN A 315 -20.65 -8.71 -0.08
C ASN A 315 -20.56 -9.69 -1.27
N ILE A 316 -20.29 -9.19 -2.47
CA ILE A 316 -20.17 -9.99 -3.70
C ILE A 316 -18.69 -10.28 -3.98
N GLN A 317 -18.37 -11.55 -4.20
CA GLN A 317 -17.01 -12.01 -4.49
C GLN A 317 -16.91 -12.37 -5.98
N PRO A 318 -16.19 -11.59 -6.80
CA PRO A 318 -16.06 -11.90 -8.22
C PRO A 318 -15.02 -13.00 -8.47
N ILE A 319 -15.38 -13.90 -9.39
CA ILE A 319 -14.51 -14.93 -9.93
C ILE A 319 -14.33 -14.60 -11.42
N PHE A 320 -13.14 -14.13 -11.78
CA PHE A 320 -12.78 -13.83 -13.16
C PHE A 320 -12.35 -15.13 -13.86
N ALA A 321 -13.24 -15.67 -14.68
CA ALA A 321 -13.00 -16.84 -15.53
C ALA A 321 -12.64 -16.33 -16.92
N VAL A 322 -11.34 -16.22 -17.21
CA VAL A 322 -10.85 -15.57 -18.44
C VAL A 322 -9.85 -16.45 -19.17
N THR A 323 -9.70 -16.28 -20.48
CA THR A 323 -8.74 -17.03 -21.29
C THR A 323 -7.29 -16.76 -20.84
N GLU A 324 -6.37 -17.68 -21.16
CA GLU A 324 -4.95 -17.62 -20.74
C GLU A 324 -4.29 -16.28 -21.11
N ARG A 325 -4.66 -15.69 -22.25
CA ARG A 325 -4.17 -14.37 -22.70
C ARG A 325 -4.48 -13.25 -21.70
N MET A 326 -5.61 -13.33 -21.00
CA MET A 326 -6.13 -12.26 -20.16
C MET A 326 -5.81 -12.45 -18.68
N VAL A 327 -5.36 -13.64 -18.24
CA VAL A 327 -5.11 -13.97 -16.83
C VAL A 327 -4.28 -12.89 -16.11
N LYS A 328 -3.12 -12.50 -16.67
CA LYS A 328 -2.22 -11.52 -16.04
C LYS A 328 -2.87 -10.14 -15.84
N THR A 329 -3.77 -9.76 -16.75
CA THR A 329 -4.50 -8.49 -16.67
C THR A 329 -5.51 -8.51 -15.54
N TYR A 330 -6.28 -9.59 -15.42
CA TYR A 330 -7.26 -9.73 -14.34
C TYR A 330 -6.62 -10.06 -12.98
N GLU A 331 -5.43 -10.67 -12.95
CA GLU A 331 -4.65 -10.84 -11.71
C GLU A 331 -4.33 -9.49 -11.07
N LYS A 332 -4.01 -8.47 -11.88
CA LYS A 332 -3.80 -7.10 -11.40
C LYS A 332 -5.06 -6.48 -10.79
N LEU A 333 -6.25 -6.82 -11.28
CA LEU A 333 -7.50 -6.39 -10.65
C LEU A 333 -7.68 -6.98 -9.26
N THR A 334 -7.20 -8.20 -9.01
CA THR A 334 -7.32 -8.83 -7.68
C THR A 334 -6.48 -8.18 -6.59
N GLU A 335 -5.48 -7.38 -6.97
CA GLU A 335 -4.72 -6.54 -6.05
C GLU A 335 -5.57 -5.38 -5.50
N ILE A 336 -6.58 -4.93 -6.28
CA ILE A 336 -7.46 -3.80 -5.95
C ILE A 336 -8.80 -4.27 -5.40
N ILE A 337 -9.40 -5.30 -6.00
CA ILE A 337 -10.70 -5.85 -5.61
C ILE A 337 -10.46 -6.97 -4.59
N PRO A 338 -10.70 -6.73 -3.28
CA PRO A 338 -10.49 -7.75 -2.27
C PRO A 338 -11.47 -8.91 -2.48
N LYS A 339 -11.08 -10.11 -2.02
CA LYS A 339 -11.90 -11.34 -2.13
C LYS A 339 -12.36 -11.64 -3.56
N SER A 340 -11.45 -11.49 -4.50
CA SER A 340 -11.61 -11.91 -5.88
C SER A 340 -10.65 -13.05 -6.22
N ALA A 341 -11.00 -13.82 -7.25
CA ALA A 341 -10.16 -14.89 -7.76
C ALA A 341 -10.12 -14.85 -9.28
N VAL A 342 -8.98 -15.24 -9.85
CA VAL A 342 -8.83 -15.45 -11.30
C VAL A 342 -8.65 -16.95 -11.54
N GLY A 343 -9.29 -17.46 -12.58
CA GLY A 343 -9.04 -18.79 -13.09
C GLY A 343 -8.92 -18.76 -14.61
N THR A 344 -8.02 -19.58 -15.15
CA THR A 344 -7.87 -19.79 -16.58
C THR A 344 -9.06 -20.59 -17.10
N LEU A 345 -9.88 -19.95 -17.92
CA LEU A 345 -10.94 -20.56 -18.70
C LEU A 345 -10.32 -21.17 -19.96
N SER A 346 -10.70 -22.42 -20.29
CA SER A 346 -10.38 -22.96 -21.61
C SER A 346 -11.13 -22.19 -22.69
N ASP A 347 -10.58 -22.14 -23.91
CA ASP A 347 -11.20 -21.40 -25.03
C ASP A 347 -12.61 -21.90 -25.41
N ASP A 348 -13.03 -23.06 -24.89
CA ASP A 348 -14.37 -23.62 -25.08
C ASP A 348 -15.23 -23.61 -23.80
N SER A 349 -14.74 -23.00 -22.72
CA SER A 349 -15.37 -22.98 -21.40
C SER A 349 -15.67 -24.35 -20.76
N SER A 350 -15.05 -25.45 -21.20
CA SER A 350 -15.34 -26.80 -20.67
C SER A 350 -14.90 -27.01 -19.21
N ASN A 351 -13.90 -26.27 -18.72
CA ASN A 351 -13.36 -26.42 -17.36
C ASN A 351 -14.01 -25.50 -16.30
N VAL A 352 -15.02 -24.71 -16.67
CA VAL A 352 -15.60 -23.66 -15.82
C VAL A 352 -16.16 -24.17 -14.48
N VAL A 353 -16.70 -25.40 -14.45
CA VAL A 353 -17.19 -26.00 -13.20
C VAL A 353 -16.04 -26.21 -12.21
N GLN A 354 -14.92 -26.78 -12.67
CA GLN A 354 -13.74 -27.01 -11.83
C GLN A 354 -13.13 -25.68 -11.36
N LEU A 355 -13.12 -24.68 -12.24
CA LEU A 355 -12.67 -23.32 -11.93
C LEU A 355 -13.46 -22.72 -10.78
N ILE A 356 -14.80 -22.80 -10.82
CA ILE A 356 -15.66 -22.29 -9.75
C ILE A 356 -15.40 -23.01 -8.43
N LYS A 357 -15.22 -24.35 -8.44
CA LYS A 357 -14.89 -25.11 -7.23
C LYS A 357 -13.57 -24.64 -6.61
N ALA A 358 -12.52 -24.55 -7.42
CA ALA A 358 -11.19 -24.11 -6.97
C ALA A 358 -11.21 -22.64 -6.48
N ALA A 359 -11.91 -21.76 -7.20
CA ALA A 359 -12.07 -20.37 -6.83
C ALA A 359 -12.84 -20.22 -5.51
N TYR A 360 -13.92 -20.97 -5.33
CA TYR A 360 -14.66 -21.00 -4.06
C TYR A 360 -13.77 -21.48 -2.92
N GLU A 361 -13.02 -22.57 -3.08
CA GLU A 361 -12.10 -23.08 -2.06
C GLU A 361 -11.05 -22.03 -1.68
N LYS A 362 -10.44 -21.37 -2.66
CA LYS A 362 -9.45 -20.28 -2.47
C LYS A 362 -10.05 -19.06 -1.78
N LEU A 363 -11.25 -18.65 -2.18
CA LEU A 363 -11.94 -17.51 -1.57
C LEU A 363 -12.37 -17.81 -0.15
N SER A 364 -12.88 -19.00 0.11
CA SER A 364 -13.38 -19.42 1.41
C SER A 364 -12.28 -19.79 2.40
N SER A 365 -11.06 -20.09 1.94
CA SER A 365 -9.90 -20.35 2.79
C SER A 365 -9.22 -19.07 3.29
N ARG A 366 -9.44 -17.91 2.66
CA ARG A 366 -8.86 -16.64 3.12
C ARG A 366 -9.89 -15.76 3.80
N VAL A 367 -9.62 -15.34 5.02
CA VAL A 367 -10.53 -14.54 5.85
C VAL A 367 -9.90 -13.18 6.12
N PHE A 368 -10.58 -12.12 5.68
CA PHE A 368 -10.24 -10.75 6.04
C PHE A 368 -11.25 -10.22 7.05
N LEU A 369 -10.76 -9.61 8.12
CA LEU A 369 -11.59 -8.94 9.12
C LEU A 369 -11.37 -7.42 9.02
N GLU A 370 -12.41 -6.69 8.67
CA GLU A 370 -12.35 -5.24 8.43
C GLU A 370 -13.52 -4.51 9.12
N HIS A 371 -13.35 -3.21 9.32
CA HIS A 371 -14.34 -2.35 9.95
C HIS A 371 -14.91 -1.34 8.94
N GLY A 372 -16.08 -0.79 9.23
CA GLY A 372 -16.63 0.35 8.48
C GLY A 372 -15.80 1.63 8.66
N THR A 373 -16.18 2.71 7.97
CA THR A 373 -15.55 4.02 8.12
C THR A 373 -15.61 4.50 9.58
N LEU A 374 -14.49 5.00 10.09
CA LEU A 374 -14.36 5.51 11.46
C LEU A 374 -14.03 7.01 11.47
N PRO A 375 -14.36 7.73 12.56
CA PRO A 375 -13.86 9.08 12.78
C PRO A 375 -12.35 9.07 13.08
N ASP A 376 -11.66 10.17 12.77
CA ASP A 376 -10.22 10.35 13.01
C ASP A 376 -9.80 10.15 14.48
N THR A 377 -10.75 10.27 15.39
CA THR A 377 -10.58 10.11 16.84
C THR A 377 -10.42 8.66 17.28
N LEU A 378 -10.77 7.68 16.42
CA LEU A 378 -10.68 6.25 16.70
C LEU A 378 -9.65 5.58 15.80
N ARG A 379 -8.82 4.71 16.40
CA ARG A 379 -7.87 3.86 15.68
C ARG A 379 -8.10 2.41 16.05
N VAL A 380 -8.19 1.55 15.03
CA VAL A 380 -8.39 0.11 15.19
C VAL A 380 -7.23 -0.64 14.56
N THR A 381 -6.66 -1.59 15.29
CA THR A 381 -5.65 -2.52 14.79
C THR A 381 -6.03 -3.96 15.13
N TYR A 382 -5.48 -4.90 14.37
CA TYR A 382 -5.80 -6.31 14.43
C TYR A 382 -4.53 -7.14 14.61
N ASP A 383 -4.61 -8.11 15.52
CA ASP A 383 -3.66 -9.22 15.57
C ASP A 383 -4.38 -10.48 15.07
N SER A 384 -3.80 -11.17 14.09
CA SER A 384 -4.37 -12.36 13.45
C SER A 384 -3.66 -13.60 13.96
N PHE A 385 -4.41 -14.51 14.58
CA PHE A 385 -3.92 -15.81 15.05
C PHE A 385 -4.53 -16.92 14.19
N CYS A 386 -3.77 -17.34 13.17
CA CYS A 386 -4.25 -18.25 12.14
C CYS A 386 -3.94 -19.71 12.47
N SER A 387 -4.73 -20.64 11.93
CA SER A 387 -4.62 -22.08 12.21
C SER A 387 -3.34 -22.73 11.67
N ASN A 388 -2.63 -22.06 10.76
CA ASN A 388 -1.36 -22.49 10.19
C ASN A 388 -0.13 -22.11 11.06
N GLY A 389 -0.34 -21.49 12.22
CA GLY A 389 0.75 -21.05 13.11
C GLY A 389 1.33 -19.68 12.74
N VAL A 390 0.86 -19.03 11.68
CA VAL A 390 1.24 -17.67 11.33
C VAL A 390 0.51 -16.69 12.26
N SER A 391 1.25 -15.75 12.83
CA SER A 391 0.72 -14.67 13.66
C SER A 391 1.17 -13.32 13.11
N ASN A 392 0.22 -12.49 12.70
CA ASN A 392 0.48 -11.13 12.22
C ASN A 392 -0.07 -10.13 13.25
N VAL A 393 0.77 -9.23 13.75
CA VAL A 393 0.45 -8.35 14.88
C VAL A 393 0.37 -6.89 14.40
N ASN A 394 -0.51 -6.09 15.00
CA ASN A 394 -0.69 -4.65 14.77
C ASN A 394 -0.94 -4.27 13.30
N GLN A 395 -1.72 -5.09 12.60
CA GLN A 395 -2.09 -4.83 11.20
C GLN A 395 -3.37 -3.97 11.11
N PRO A 396 -3.57 -3.23 10.01
CA PRO A 396 -4.79 -2.42 9.81
C PRO A 396 -6.05 -3.26 9.56
N ARG A 397 -5.86 -4.54 9.18
CA ARG A 397 -6.92 -5.52 8.96
C ARG A 397 -6.51 -6.89 9.48
N GLY A 398 -7.48 -7.73 9.82
CA GLY A 398 -7.23 -9.15 10.04
C GLY A 398 -6.99 -9.87 8.71
N ASP A 399 -5.99 -10.74 8.63
CA ASP A 399 -5.71 -11.57 7.45
C ASP A 399 -5.24 -12.95 7.88
N CYS A 400 -6.06 -13.96 7.60
CA CYS A 400 -5.69 -15.36 7.73
C CYS A 400 -5.93 -16.10 6.43
N ASP A 401 -4.90 -16.78 5.94
CA ASP A 401 -4.96 -17.64 4.77
C ASP A 401 -5.01 -19.13 5.16
N ASN A 402 -5.50 -19.97 4.24
CA ASN A 402 -5.62 -21.43 4.41
C ASN A 402 -6.46 -21.87 5.63
N VAL A 403 -7.53 -21.13 5.92
CA VAL A 403 -8.52 -21.44 6.95
C VAL A 403 -9.38 -22.63 6.53
N ARG A 404 -9.35 -23.69 7.36
CA ARG A 404 -10.08 -24.94 7.10
C ARG A 404 -11.49 -24.89 7.68
N ILE A 405 -12.38 -25.71 7.11
CA ILE A 405 -13.76 -25.89 7.60
C ILE A 405 -13.72 -26.42 9.04
N GLY A 406 -14.54 -25.86 9.93
CA GLY A 406 -14.69 -26.30 11.32
C GLY A 406 -13.55 -25.89 12.26
N ILE A 407 -12.42 -25.36 11.77
CA ILE A 407 -11.31 -24.92 12.61
C ILE A 407 -11.46 -23.42 12.92
N PRO A 408 -11.60 -23.01 14.20
CA PRO A 408 -11.71 -21.62 14.56
C PRO A 408 -10.36 -20.90 14.45
N ILE A 409 -10.40 -19.65 14.01
CA ILE A 409 -9.28 -18.69 14.05
C ILE A 409 -9.70 -17.49 14.89
N THR A 410 -8.72 -16.80 15.48
CA THR A 410 -8.99 -15.69 16.40
C THR A 410 -8.27 -14.42 15.94
N PHE A 411 -8.99 -13.31 15.97
CA PHE A 411 -8.45 -11.98 15.76
C PHE A 411 -8.56 -11.20 17.06
N GLN A 412 -7.46 -10.63 17.56
CA GLN A 412 -7.52 -9.68 18.66
C GLN A 412 -7.64 -8.27 18.07
N VAL A 413 -8.78 -7.64 18.33
CA VAL A 413 -9.06 -6.27 17.89
C VAL A 413 -8.67 -5.32 19.02
N LYS A 414 -7.85 -4.32 18.70
CA LYS A 414 -7.42 -3.27 19.63
C LYS A 414 -7.98 -1.93 19.15
N VAL A 415 -8.77 -1.28 19.99
CA VAL A 415 -9.38 0.01 19.70
C VAL A 415 -8.81 1.05 20.63
N THR A 416 -8.31 2.15 20.08
CA THR A 416 -7.72 3.26 20.85
C THR A 416 -8.40 4.57 20.45
N ALA A 417 -8.77 5.38 21.44
CA ALA A 417 -9.25 6.73 21.23
C ALA A 417 -8.13 7.74 21.47
N THR A 418 -8.04 8.79 20.65
CA THR A 418 -7.09 9.90 20.87
C THR A 418 -7.62 10.92 21.89
N GLU A 419 -8.94 11.03 21.99
CA GLU A 419 -9.64 11.95 22.89
C GLU A 419 -10.87 11.29 23.53
N CYS A 420 -11.56 12.01 24.42
CA CYS A 420 -12.82 11.52 25.01
C CYS A 420 -13.93 11.56 23.96
N VAL A 421 -14.18 10.43 23.32
CA VAL A 421 -15.20 10.27 22.28
C VAL A 421 -16.62 10.40 22.84
N GLN A 422 -17.57 10.74 21.97
CA GLN A 422 -19.00 10.59 22.30
C GLN A 422 -19.43 9.12 22.11
N GLU A 423 -20.59 8.77 22.68
CA GLU A 423 -21.18 7.46 22.44
C GLU A 423 -21.47 7.27 20.94
N GLN A 424 -20.95 6.18 20.39
CA GLN A 424 -21.08 5.85 18.97
C GLN A 424 -20.96 4.35 18.75
N SER A 425 -21.25 3.89 17.54
CA SER A 425 -21.12 2.48 17.17
C SER A 425 -20.56 2.30 15.78
N PHE A 426 -19.79 1.25 15.59
CA PHE A 426 -19.33 0.82 14.27
C PHE A 426 -19.45 -0.71 14.15
N VAL A 427 -19.31 -1.21 12.93
CA VAL A 427 -19.39 -2.64 12.63
C VAL A 427 -18.06 -3.18 12.15
N ILE A 428 -17.74 -4.38 12.61
CA ILE A 428 -16.63 -5.21 12.09
C ILE A 428 -17.27 -6.36 11.31
N ARG A 429 -16.75 -6.65 10.13
CA ARG A 429 -17.27 -7.70 9.23
C ARG A 429 -16.13 -8.54 8.69
N ALA A 430 -16.41 -9.82 8.47
CA ALA A 430 -15.54 -10.67 7.68
C ALA A 430 -15.89 -10.47 6.20
N LEU A 431 -14.95 -9.98 5.38
CA LEU A 431 -15.23 -9.69 3.97
C LEU A 431 -15.72 -10.95 3.24
N GLY A 432 -16.84 -10.81 2.53
CA GLY A 432 -17.48 -11.91 1.81
C GLY A 432 -18.41 -12.80 2.64
N PHE A 433 -18.59 -12.48 3.93
CA PHE A 433 -19.56 -13.14 4.81
C PHE A 433 -20.61 -12.13 5.30
N SER A 434 -21.82 -12.61 5.57
CA SER A 434 -22.94 -11.78 6.03
C SER A 434 -22.86 -11.39 7.51
N ASP A 435 -22.08 -12.12 8.29
CA ASP A 435 -22.00 -11.92 9.73
C ASP A 435 -21.19 -10.67 10.09
N THR A 436 -21.68 -9.94 11.09
CA THR A 436 -21.06 -8.72 11.59
C THR A 436 -20.99 -8.74 13.11
N VAL A 437 -19.99 -8.06 13.65
CA VAL A 437 -19.88 -7.71 15.07
C VAL A 437 -20.22 -6.24 15.22
N THR A 438 -21.21 -5.94 16.05
CA THR A 438 -21.55 -4.55 16.40
C THR A 438 -20.71 -4.13 17.60
N VAL A 439 -19.92 -3.08 17.43
CA VAL A 439 -19.08 -2.51 18.49
C VAL A 439 -19.67 -1.19 18.96
N GLN A 440 -20.17 -1.17 20.19
CA GLN A 440 -20.65 0.03 20.88
C GLN A 440 -19.48 0.66 21.65
N VAL A 441 -19.24 1.94 21.44
CA VAL A 441 -18.11 2.67 22.02
C VAL A 441 -18.63 3.67 23.05
N LEU A 442 -18.21 3.51 24.31
CA LEU A 442 -18.56 4.37 25.43
C LEU A 442 -17.32 5.08 25.97
N PRO A 443 -17.41 6.38 26.31
CA PRO A 443 -16.29 7.10 26.91
C PRO A 443 -16.05 6.68 28.36
N GLN A 444 -14.77 6.50 28.71
CA GLN A 444 -14.31 6.20 30.07
C GLN A 444 -13.34 7.29 30.54
N CYS A 445 -13.87 8.50 30.72
CA CYS A 445 -13.10 9.70 31.10
C CYS A 445 -13.47 10.30 32.45
N GLU A 446 -14.61 9.91 33.02
CA GLU A 446 -15.08 10.46 34.29
C GLU A 446 -14.52 9.66 35.48
N CYS A 447 -14.30 10.37 36.59
CA CYS A 447 -13.90 9.75 37.85
C CYS A 447 -15.10 9.63 38.78
N GLN A 448 -15.30 8.46 39.36
CA GLN A 448 -16.31 8.26 40.41
C GLN A 448 -15.71 8.66 41.77
N CYS A 449 -15.56 9.96 42.02
CA CYS A 449 -15.07 10.47 43.30
C CYS A 449 -16.18 10.47 44.36
N ARG A 450 -15.81 10.31 45.64
CA ARG A 450 -16.75 10.55 46.75
C ARG A 450 -16.97 12.05 46.90
N ASP A 451 -18.20 12.50 46.65
CA ASP A 451 -18.58 13.91 46.62
C ASP A 451 -18.45 14.56 48.02
N THR A 452 -17.46 15.44 48.23
CA THR A 452 -17.47 16.39 49.35
C THR A 452 -16.96 17.76 48.92
N ARG A 453 -17.87 18.73 48.84
CA ARG A 453 -17.63 20.18 48.64
C ARG A 453 -16.63 20.72 49.68
N ALA A 454 -15.56 21.41 49.26
CA ALA A 454 -14.64 22.13 50.14
C ALA A 454 -14.67 23.65 49.88
N LEU A 455 -14.74 24.44 50.96
CA LEU A 455 -14.81 25.92 51.03
C LEU A 455 -13.41 26.57 50.91
N PRO A 456 -13.27 27.83 50.44
CA PRO A 456 -11.97 28.51 50.30
C PRO A 456 -11.55 29.29 51.57
N LEU A 457 -10.30 29.12 52.01
CA LEU A 457 -9.62 29.91 53.06
C LEU A 457 -8.75 31.03 52.43
N ARG A 458 -8.76 32.24 53.01
CA ARG A 458 -7.98 33.44 52.61
C ARG A 458 -6.65 33.60 53.39
N PRO A 459 -5.61 34.28 52.86
CA PRO A 459 -4.32 34.48 53.57
C PRO A 459 -4.08 35.92 54.09
N SER A 460 -3.25 36.04 55.15
CA SER A 460 -2.61 37.27 55.65
C SER A 460 -1.09 37.07 55.79
N HIS A 461 -0.26 38.00 55.27
CA HIS A 461 1.22 37.93 55.19
C HIS A 461 1.93 38.21 56.55
N PRO A 462 3.02 37.48 56.91
CA PRO A 462 3.91 37.86 58.03
C PRO A 462 5.17 38.64 57.59
N ARG A 463 5.76 39.43 58.51
CA ARG A 463 7.09 40.09 58.39
C ARG A 463 8.20 39.14 58.88
N CYS A 464 9.36 39.15 58.25
CA CYS A 464 10.49 38.23 58.51
C CYS A 464 11.47 38.68 59.60
N ASP A 465 12.13 37.70 60.25
CA ASP A 465 13.16 37.91 61.28
C ASP A 465 14.49 38.43 60.70
N ALA A 466 15.32 39.06 61.54
CA ALA A 466 16.61 39.63 61.14
C ALA A 466 17.57 38.56 60.62
N GLY A 467 18.11 38.76 59.40
CA GLY A 467 18.92 37.77 58.71
C GLY A 467 18.13 36.87 57.76
N TYR A 468 16.81 37.04 57.66
CA TYR A 468 15.95 36.33 56.71
C TYR A 468 15.20 37.29 55.77
N ILE A 469 15.08 36.91 54.49
CA ILE A 469 14.39 37.69 53.44
C ILE A 469 13.55 36.77 52.55
N GLY A 470 12.50 37.31 51.90
CA GLY A 470 11.59 36.54 51.04
C GLY A 470 10.11 36.74 51.40
N LYS A 471 9.19 36.32 50.54
CA LYS A 471 7.74 36.54 50.73
C LYS A 471 7.16 35.71 51.89
N ASN A 472 7.82 34.60 52.21
CA ASN A 472 7.55 33.70 53.33
C ASN A 472 8.76 33.56 54.27
N CYS A 473 9.74 34.48 54.20
CA CYS A 473 10.96 34.48 55.02
C CYS A 473 11.92 33.31 54.76
N GLU A 474 11.98 32.86 53.51
CA GLU A 474 12.62 31.62 53.08
C GLU A 474 14.15 31.66 52.92
N CYS A 475 14.79 32.84 52.82
CA CYS A 475 16.23 32.97 52.55
C CYS A 475 17.02 33.48 53.74
N GLN A 476 18.16 32.87 54.09
CA GLN A 476 19.10 33.35 55.11
C GLN A 476 20.22 34.20 54.48
N THR A 477 20.45 35.43 54.94
CA THR A 477 21.27 36.43 54.23
C THR A 477 22.79 36.28 54.40
N GLN A 478 23.28 35.50 55.38
CA GLN A 478 24.72 35.28 55.67
C GLN A 478 25.62 36.55 55.59
N GLY A 479 25.07 37.73 55.91
CA GLY A 479 25.80 39.01 55.86
C GLY A 479 25.88 39.69 54.48
N ARG A 480 25.24 39.17 53.43
CA ARG A 480 25.19 39.79 52.08
C ARG A 480 23.96 40.70 51.94
N SER A 481 24.12 41.78 51.18
CA SER A 481 22.99 42.67 50.81
C SER A 481 22.11 42.02 49.73
N SER A 482 20.84 42.43 49.63
CA SER A 482 19.92 41.94 48.59
C SER A 482 20.44 42.22 47.17
N GLN A 483 21.15 43.34 46.97
CA GLN A 483 21.75 43.72 45.68
C GLN A 483 22.95 42.83 45.31
N GLU A 484 23.75 42.37 46.28
CA GLU A 484 24.88 41.44 46.00
C GLU A 484 24.40 40.03 45.65
N LEU A 485 23.28 39.59 46.22
CA LEU A 485 22.65 38.31 45.88
C LEU A 485 22.00 38.37 44.48
N GLU A 486 21.43 39.50 44.07
CA GLU A 486 20.94 39.68 42.69
C GLU A 486 22.08 39.71 41.66
N GLY A 487 23.27 40.19 42.04
CA GLY A 487 24.46 40.18 41.20
C GLY A 487 24.90 38.77 40.80
N SER A 488 24.75 37.77 41.68
CA SER A 488 25.11 36.38 41.38
C SER A 488 24.10 35.66 40.48
N CYS A 489 22.95 36.29 40.20
CA CYS A 489 21.92 35.80 39.30
C CYS A 489 22.03 36.37 37.88
N ARG A 490 23.13 37.07 37.56
CA ARG A 490 23.42 37.60 36.21
C ARG A 490 24.64 36.90 35.62
N LYS A 491 24.58 36.60 34.32
CA LYS A 491 25.69 35.99 33.58
C LYS A 491 26.84 36.98 33.36
N ASP A 492 26.49 38.21 33.00
CA ASP A 492 27.39 39.36 32.86
C ASP A 492 26.67 40.66 33.24
N ASN A 493 27.40 41.77 33.33
CA ASN A 493 26.84 43.08 33.74
C ASN A 493 25.75 43.62 32.80
N ASN A 494 25.68 43.12 31.56
CA ASN A 494 24.70 43.55 30.56
C ASN A 494 23.49 42.61 30.47
N SER A 495 23.58 41.42 31.06
CA SER A 495 22.51 40.42 31.08
C SER A 495 21.41 40.76 32.09
N LEU A 496 20.18 40.39 31.75
CA LEU A 496 19.05 40.43 32.67
C LEU A 496 19.23 39.38 33.77
N VAL A 497 18.73 39.68 34.97
CA VAL A 497 18.69 38.72 36.09
C VAL A 497 17.94 37.47 35.63
N CYS A 498 18.56 36.30 35.78
CA CYS A 498 18.04 35.00 35.35
C CYS A 498 17.54 35.00 33.90
N SER A 499 18.21 35.75 33.01
CA SER A 499 17.86 35.90 31.59
C SER A 499 16.42 36.39 31.34
N GLY A 500 15.73 36.91 32.36
CA GLY A 500 14.32 37.29 32.32
C GLY A 500 13.34 36.10 32.28
N LEU A 501 13.81 34.87 32.47
CA LEU A 501 13.04 33.62 32.39
C LEU A 501 13.04 32.85 33.72
N GLY A 502 13.35 33.53 34.82
CA GLY A 502 13.42 32.95 36.16
C GLY A 502 13.42 34.02 37.25
N ASP A 503 13.20 33.58 38.49
CA ASP A 503 13.24 34.43 39.67
C ASP A 503 14.55 34.19 40.44
N CYS A 504 15.23 35.27 40.83
CA CYS A 504 16.43 35.16 41.65
C CYS A 504 16.03 35.01 43.12
N VAL A 505 16.34 33.87 43.71
CA VAL A 505 16.01 33.54 45.10
C VAL A 505 17.29 33.11 45.81
N CYS A 506 17.64 33.83 46.88
CA CYS A 506 18.86 33.62 47.66
C CYS A 506 20.18 33.56 46.84
N GLY A 507 20.26 34.28 45.72
CA GLY A 507 21.46 34.35 44.87
C GLY A 507 21.59 33.23 43.83
N GLN A 508 20.54 32.43 43.65
CA GLN A 508 20.41 31.43 42.59
C GLN A 508 19.15 31.69 41.76
N CYS A 509 19.18 31.29 40.48
CA CYS A 509 18.03 31.43 39.61
C CYS A 509 17.12 30.20 39.69
N ILE A 510 15.83 30.46 39.89
CA ILE A 510 14.76 29.48 39.77
C ILE A 510 14.03 29.74 38.46
N CYS A 511 14.20 28.86 37.48
CA CYS A 511 13.64 29.05 36.14
C CYS A 511 12.13 28.87 36.12
N HIS A 512 11.45 29.73 35.36
CA HIS A 512 10.01 29.64 35.15
C HIS A 512 9.68 28.39 34.34
N LYS A 513 8.57 27.73 34.68
CA LYS A 513 8.01 26.65 33.85
C LYS A 513 7.23 27.27 32.70
N SER A 514 7.46 26.79 31.47
CA SER A 514 6.84 27.37 30.28
C SER A 514 5.43 26.84 30.01
N ASP A 515 4.60 27.64 29.33
CA ASP A 515 3.24 27.27 28.88
C ASP A 515 3.24 26.42 27.59
N VAL A 516 4.38 26.29 26.93
CA VAL A 516 4.53 25.48 25.71
C VAL A 516 4.78 24.02 26.11
N PRO A 517 4.01 23.04 25.57
CA PRO A 517 4.21 21.62 25.85
C PRO A 517 5.65 21.18 25.63
N ASN A 518 6.18 20.41 26.58
CA ASN A 518 7.56 19.89 26.61
C ASN A 518 8.66 20.95 26.62
N LYS A 519 8.35 22.24 26.85
CA LYS A 519 9.37 23.29 26.99
C LYS A 519 9.88 23.41 28.43
N GLU A 520 11.14 23.08 28.62
CA GLU A 520 11.88 23.25 29.86
C GLU A 520 12.91 24.37 29.70
N ILE A 521 12.97 25.25 30.69
CA ILE A 521 13.97 26.32 30.79
C ILE A 521 14.92 25.92 31.92
N PHE A 522 16.21 25.92 31.64
CA PHE A 522 17.24 25.45 32.57
C PHE A 522 18.54 26.23 32.38
N GLY A 523 19.55 25.92 33.19
CA GLY A 523 20.82 26.63 33.23
C GLY A 523 20.97 27.49 34.48
N GLN A 524 22.21 27.86 34.78
CA GLN A 524 22.55 28.60 36.01
C GLN A 524 21.86 29.97 36.06
N PHE A 525 21.60 30.56 34.89
CA PHE A 525 20.96 31.85 34.72
C PHE A 525 19.67 31.73 33.89
N CYS A 526 19.07 30.54 33.81
CA CYS A 526 17.89 30.25 32.99
C CYS A 526 18.03 30.62 31.51
N GLU A 527 19.24 30.46 30.98
CA GLU A 527 19.62 30.88 29.63
C GLU A 527 19.37 29.81 28.55
N CYS A 528 19.06 28.58 28.95
CA CYS A 528 18.88 27.45 28.04
C CYS A 528 17.42 26.98 28.02
N ASP A 529 17.01 26.43 26.89
CA ASP A 529 15.79 25.65 26.79
C ASP A 529 15.95 24.45 25.85
N ASN A 530 14.94 23.59 25.84
CA ASN A 530 14.89 22.36 25.05
C ASN A 530 13.98 22.46 23.80
N VAL A 531 13.63 23.67 23.33
CA VAL A 531 12.79 23.85 22.12
C VAL A 531 13.44 24.72 21.05
N ASN A 532 14.41 25.56 21.41
CA ASN A 532 15.11 26.47 20.52
C ASN A 532 16.32 25.78 19.86
N CYS A 533 16.08 24.65 19.17
CA CYS A 533 17.04 23.99 18.29
C CYS A 533 16.51 23.96 16.85
N GLU A 534 17.38 23.57 15.90
CA GLU A 534 16.99 23.38 14.50
C GLU A 534 15.83 22.36 14.37
N ARG A 535 14.94 22.62 13.39
CA ARG A 535 13.76 21.79 13.14
C ARG A 535 13.94 20.96 11.88
N TYR A 536 13.48 19.73 11.93
CA TYR A 536 13.35 18.83 10.79
C TYR A 536 11.94 18.25 10.78
N ASP A 537 11.30 18.25 9.60
CA ASP A 537 9.92 17.80 9.41
C ASP A 537 8.91 18.48 10.36
N GLY A 538 9.09 19.79 10.58
CA GLY A 538 8.28 20.60 11.49
C GLY A 538 8.57 20.40 12.99
N GLN A 539 9.35 19.39 13.36
CA GLN A 539 9.66 19.04 14.76
C GLN A 539 11.08 19.46 15.16
N VAL A 540 11.26 19.89 16.42
CA VAL A 540 12.57 20.24 16.98
C VAL A 540 13.45 18.98 17.03
N CYS A 541 14.65 19.04 16.46
CA CYS A 541 15.58 17.91 16.34
C CYS A 541 14.97 16.64 15.70
N GLY A 542 13.97 16.80 14.82
CA GLY A 542 13.26 15.67 14.21
C GLY A 542 12.37 14.89 15.18
N GLY A 543 12.07 15.47 16.35
CA GLY A 543 11.25 14.88 17.41
C GLY A 543 12.02 13.91 18.31
N GLU A 544 11.38 13.53 19.41
CA GLU A 544 11.98 12.67 20.45
C GLU A 544 12.46 11.32 19.95
N LYS A 545 11.95 10.83 18.81
CA LYS A 545 12.40 9.59 18.18
C LYS A 545 13.79 9.71 17.57
N ARG A 546 14.21 10.90 17.17
CA ARG A 546 15.48 11.14 16.45
C ARG A 546 16.52 11.83 17.31
N GLY A 547 16.12 12.78 18.15
CA GLY A 547 17.05 13.49 19.01
C GLY A 547 16.35 14.34 20.07
N THR A 548 17.14 14.89 20.97
CA THR A 548 16.68 15.82 22.01
C THR A 548 17.41 17.14 21.87
N CYS A 549 16.72 18.24 22.15
CA CYS A 549 17.34 19.57 22.10
C CYS A 549 17.96 19.90 23.45
N ASN A 550 19.22 20.36 23.43
CA ASN A 550 19.91 20.85 24.60
C ASN A 550 20.61 22.16 24.28
N CYS A 551 20.02 23.27 24.75
CA CYS A 551 20.59 24.61 24.71
C CYS A 551 21.13 25.01 23.31
N GLY A 552 20.27 24.93 22.30
CA GLY A 552 20.58 25.33 20.93
C GLY A 552 21.26 24.27 20.06
N LYS A 553 21.56 23.08 20.60
CA LYS A 553 22.15 21.96 19.83
C LYS A 553 21.29 20.71 19.94
N CYS A 554 21.11 20.01 18.82
CA CYS A 554 20.45 18.71 18.79
C CYS A 554 21.41 17.59 19.20
N GLN A 555 21.01 16.81 20.20
CA GLN A 555 21.67 15.57 20.60
C GLN A 555 20.93 14.40 19.95
N CYS A 556 21.48 13.90 18.85
CA CYS A 556 20.88 12.82 18.08
C CYS A 556 21.06 11.46 18.77
N LYS A 557 20.06 10.59 18.61
CA LYS A 557 20.14 9.19 19.04
C LYS A 557 21.11 8.42 18.15
N GLU A 558 21.53 7.23 18.61
CA GLU A 558 22.59 6.42 17.97
C GLU A 558 22.35 6.12 16.47
N ASP A 559 21.09 6.09 16.03
CA ASP A 559 20.70 5.81 14.64
C ASP A 559 20.58 7.05 13.73
N PHE A 560 20.82 8.26 14.27
CA PHE A 560 20.62 9.52 13.55
C PHE A 560 21.83 10.45 13.67
N ASP A 561 21.98 11.34 12.70
CA ASP A 561 23.06 12.32 12.58
C ASP A 561 22.56 13.61 11.92
N GLY A 562 23.40 14.64 11.88
CA GLY A 562 23.11 15.95 11.33
C GLY A 562 22.72 16.99 12.38
N SER A 563 22.71 18.26 11.99
CA SER A 563 22.46 19.42 12.87
C SER A 563 21.08 19.42 13.53
N ALA A 564 20.09 18.78 12.90
CA ALA A 564 18.71 18.62 13.34
C ALA A 564 18.28 17.14 13.44
N CYS A 565 19.23 16.20 13.50
CA CYS A 565 18.99 14.75 13.48
C CYS A 565 18.20 14.26 12.25
N GLN A 566 18.36 14.97 11.15
CA GLN A 566 17.67 14.72 9.89
C GLN A 566 18.17 13.44 9.18
N CYS A 567 19.43 13.06 9.40
CA CYS A 567 20.13 12.06 8.63
C CYS A 567 20.09 10.70 9.35
N PRO A 568 19.34 9.69 8.88
CA PRO A 568 19.49 8.34 9.40
C PRO A 568 20.87 7.77 9.07
N ARG A 569 21.44 7.00 10.00
CA ARG A 569 22.73 6.30 9.84
C ARG A 569 22.61 4.96 9.11
N SER A 570 21.40 4.39 9.04
CA SER A 570 21.14 3.21 8.22
C SER A 570 21.37 3.50 6.74
N THR A 571 21.90 2.53 6.03
CA THR A 571 22.07 2.53 4.56
C THR A 571 21.11 1.57 3.87
N ASP A 572 20.17 0.95 4.60
CA ASP A 572 19.29 -0.11 4.08
C ASP A 572 18.42 0.35 2.92
N GLY A 573 17.96 1.60 2.95
CA GLY A 573 17.18 2.24 1.89
C GLY A 573 17.99 2.55 0.62
N CYS A 574 19.31 2.52 0.70
CA CYS A 574 20.21 2.61 -0.45
C CYS A 574 20.57 1.24 -1.03
N LEU A 575 20.24 0.13 -0.36
CA LEU A 575 20.55 -1.22 -0.84
C LEU A 575 19.46 -1.71 -1.79
N ASN A 576 19.85 -2.23 -2.94
CA ASN A 576 18.93 -2.93 -3.82
C ASN A 576 18.62 -4.35 -3.33
N GLN A 577 17.73 -5.09 -4.00
CA GLN A 577 17.37 -6.48 -3.66
C GLN A 577 18.57 -7.45 -3.62
N ARG A 578 19.69 -7.07 -4.24
CA ARG A 578 20.95 -7.84 -4.27
C ARG A 578 21.96 -7.39 -3.22
N GLY A 579 21.59 -6.45 -2.35
CA GLY A 579 22.46 -5.89 -1.31
C GLY A 579 23.53 -4.94 -1.82
N THR A 580 23.40 -4.40 -3.04
CA THR A 580 24.37 -3.43 -3.58
C THR A 580 23.88 -2.00 -3.33
N GLU A 581 24.74 -1.18 -2.71
CA GLU A 581 24.49 0.23 -2.46
C GLU A 581 24.36 1.02 -3.78
N CYS A 582 23.21 1.67 -3.98
CA CYS A 582 22.90 2.54 -5.11
C CYS A 582 23.23 1.90 -6.47
N SER A 583 23.01 0.59 -6.58
CA SER A 583 23.36 -0.23 -7.75
C SER A 583 24.82 -0.07 -8.24
N GLY A 584 25.72 0.37 -7.36
CA GLY A 584 27.13 0.63 -7.66
C GLY A 584 27.36 1.86 -8.55
N ARG A 585 26.40 2.81 -8.56
CA ARG A 585 26.40 4.02 -9.42
C ARG A 585 26.02 5.29 -8.67
N GLY A 586 26.34 5.34 -7.40
CA GLY A 586 26.07 6.48 -6.55
C GLY A 586 26.65 6.25 -5.17
N ARG A 587 26.44 7.23 -4.29
CA ARG A 587 26.84 7.15 -2.88
C ARG A 587 25.61 7.30 -2.00
N CYS A 588 25.51 6.48 -0.96
CA CYS A 588 24.46 6.63 0.03
C CYS A 588 24.76 7.81 0.97
N ARG A 589 23.83 8.77 1.05
CA ARG A 589 23.85 9.84 2.06
C ARG A 589 22.47 9.95 2.68
N CYS A 590 22.43 9.88 4.02
CA CYS A 590 21.17 9.95 4.78
C CYS A 590 20.11 8.95 4.29
N ASN A 591 20.55 7.73 3.97
CA ASN A 591 19.71 6.65 3.43
C ASN A 591 19.04 6.97 2.07
N VAL A 592 19.63 7.89 1.31
CA VAL A 592 19.22 8.27 -0.05
C VAL A 592 20.42 8.18 -0.98
N CYS A 593 20.22 7.65 -2.19
CA CYS A 593 21.27 7.54 -3.19
C CYS A 593 21.51 8.85 -3.94
N GLU A 594 22.71 9.41 -3.81
CA GLU A 594 23.23 10.43 -4.72
C GLU A 594 23.79 9.74 -5.97
N CYS A 595 23.02 9.72 -7.06
CA CYS A 595 23.37 9.01 -8.29
C CYS A 595 24.41 9.76 -9.13
N ASP A 596 25.38 9.03 -9.67
CA ASP A 596 26.39 9.58 -10.59
C ASP A 596 25.84 9.70 -12.02
N GLY A 597 26.12 10.80 -12.70
CA GLY A 597 25.73 11.00 -14.10
C GLY A 597 24.23 11.23 -14.30
N GLY A 598 23.61 10.53 -15.27
CA GLY A 598 22.18 10.68 -15.62
C GLY A 598 21.24 9.66 -14.96
N TYR A 599 21.76 8.83 -14.05
CA TYR A 599 20.97 7.79 -13.37
C TYR A 599 19.98 8.42 -12.38
N GLN A 600 18.78 7.84 -12.30
CA GLN A 600 17.68 8.42 -11.51
C GLN A 600 17.53 7.73 -10.14
N PRO A 601 17.11 8.48 -9.11
CA PRO A 601 16.62 7.93 -7.85
C PRO A 601 15.44 6.96 -8.07
N PRO A 602 15.16 6.02 -7.15
CA PRO A 602 15.70 5.94 -5.79
C PRO A 602 17.02 5.15 -5.64
N LEU A 603 17.35 4.25 -6.57
CA LEU A 603 18.48 3.30 -6.43
C LEU A 603 19.50 3.36 -7.57
N CYS A 604 19.45 4.40 -8.42
CA CYS A 604 20.39 4.61 -9.54
C CYS A 604 20.44 3.45 -10.56
N GLN A 605 19.29 2.80 -10.79
CA GLN A 605 19.20 1.66 -11.73
C GLN A 605 19.11 2.14 -13.17
N ASP A 606 18.22 3.08 -13.45
CA ASP A 606 17.88 3.51 -14.80
C ASP A 606 18.45 4.88 -15.14
N CYS A 607 18.89 5.04 -16.39
CA CYS A 607 19.33 6.31 -16.95
C CYS A 607 18.61 6.55 -18.29
N PRO A 608 17.40 7.15 -18.28
CA PRO A 608 16.61 7.37 -19.50
C PRO A 608 17.31 8.26 -20.54
N GLY A 609 18.15 9.19 -20.08
CA GLY A 609 18.91 10.11 -20.93
C GLY A 609 20.28 9.58 -21.38
N CYS A 610 20.69 8.38 -20.97
CA CYS A 610 21.99 7.84 -21.37
C CYS A 610 21.96 7.34 -22.82
N PRO A 611 23.04 7.56 -23.59
CA PRO A 611 23.16 7.01 -24.94
C PRO A 611 23.16 5.48 -24.91
N SER A 612 22.65 4.87 -25.98
CA SER A 612 22.58 3.41 -26.09
C SER A 612 23.99 2.78 -26.04
N PRO A 613 24.22 1.75 -25.19
CA PRO A 613 25.51 1.09 -25.09
C PRO A 613 25.80 0.14 -26.28
N CYS A 614 24.85 -0.07 -27.20
CA CYS A 614 24.97 -1.04 -28.29
C CYS A 614 26.30 -0.86 -29.06
N GLY A 615 26.55 0.32 -29.62
CA GLY A 615 27.74 0.57 -30.44
C GLY A 615 29.09 0.34 -29.72
N SER A 616 29.13 0.51 -28.39
CA SER A 616 30.37 0.33 -27.61
C SER A 616 30.75 -1.13 -27.37
N TYR A 617 29.79 -2.06 -27.46
CA TYR A 617 30.00 -3.47 -27.12
C TYR A 617 30.02 -4.42 -28.33
N VAL A 618 29.96 -3.90 -29.56
CA VAL A 618 29.98 -4.69 -30.81
C VAL A 618 31.20 -5.61 -30.88
N SER A 619 32.40 -5.07 -30.70
CA SER A 619 33.66 -5.82 -30.74
C SER A 619 33.72 -6.91 -29.66
N CYS A 620 33.10 -6.67 -28.50
CA CYS A 620 33.03 -7.65 -27.42
C CYS A 620 32.00 -8.75 -27.70
N ALA A 621 30.86 -8.42 -28.29
CA ALA A 621 29.85 -9.40 -28.71
C ALA A 621 30.44 -10.39 -29.74
N GLU A 622 31.16 -9.86 -30.74
CA GLU A 622 31.84 -10.65 -31.77
C GLU A 622 32.91 -11.56 -31.15
N CYS A 623 33.70 -11.01 -30.24
CA CYS A 623 34.76 -11.74 -29.57
C CYS A 623 34.25 -12.86 -28.64
N LEU A 624 33.25 -12.57 -27.80
CA LEU A 624 32.76 -13.52 -26.80
C LEU A 624 32.08 -14.73 -27.45
N LYS A 625 31.25 -14.50 -28.49
CA LYS A 625 30.45 -15.52 -29.16
C LYS A 625 31.18 -16.21 -30.30
N PHE A 626 31.75 -15.45 -31.23
CA PHE A 626 32.32 -15.98 -32.47
C PHE A 626 33.84 -16.16 -32.44
N LYS A 627 34.51 -15.72 -31.36
CA LYS A 627 35.97 -15.77 -31.21
C LYS A 627 36.70 -15.10 -32.38
N LYS A 628 36.19 -13.95 -32.81
CA LYS A 628 36.66 -13.15 -33.95
C LYS A 628 36.73 -11.66 -33.60
N GLY A 629 37.16 -10.85 -34.57
CA GLY A 629 37.17 -9.40 -34.47
C GLY A 629 38.42 -8.85 -33.79
N PRO A 630 38.46 -7.53 -33.51
CA PRO A 630 39.66 -6.84 -33.04
C PRO A 630 40.12 -7.29 -31.64
N TYR A 631 39.24 -7.92 -30.85
CA TYR A 631 39.53 -8.40 -29.50
C TYR A 631 39.78 -9.90 -29.41
N GLU A 632 39.89 -10.63 -30.53
CA GLU A 632 40.07 -12.09 -30.55
C GLU A 632 41.13 -12.61 -29.56
N LYS A 633 42.27 -11.91 -29.43
CA LYS A 633 43.38 -12.30 -28.55
C LYS A 633 43.33 -11.69 -27.15
N THR A 634 42.60 -10.59 -26.96
CA THR A 634 42.54 -9.82 -25.70
C THR A 634 41.14 -9.79 -25.08
N CYS A 635 40.25 -10.68 -25.54
CA CYS A 635 38.83 -10.75 -25.20
C CYS A 635 38.56 -10.64 -23.70
N SER A 636 39.27 -11.44 -22.91
CA SER A 636 39.05 -11.53 -21.46
C SER A 636 39.45 -10.27 -20.70
N VAL A 637 40.30 -9.42 -21.29
CA VAL A 637 40.76 -8.16 -20.69
C VAL A 637 39.85 -7.01 -21.09
N GLU A 638 39.58 -6.87 -22.39
CA GLU A 638 38.77 -5.77 -22.94
C GLU A 638 37.28 -5.93 -22.60
N CYS A 639 36.79 -7.17 -22.48
CA CYS A 639 35.38 -7.49 -22.24
C CYS A 639 35.11 -8.01 -20.83
N LYS A 640 36.02 -7.74 -19.87
CA LYS A 640 35.97 -8.26 -18.49
C LYS A 640 34.66 -7.98 -17.73
N ASN A 641 33.97 -6.90 -18.06
CA ASN A 641 32.73 -6.48 -17.42
C ASN A 641 31.46 -7.04 -18.10
N LEU A 642 31.63 -7.87 -19.14
CA LEU A 642 30.54 -8.56 -19.83
C LEU A 642 30.51 -10.04 -19.46
N THR A 643 29.30 -10.58 -19.31
CA THR A 643 29.09 -12.02 -19.11
C THR A 643 28.17 -12.56 -20.20
N LEU A 644 28.66 -13.54 -20.97
CA LEU A 644 27.91 -14.14 -22.07
C LEU A 644 26.85 -15.11 -21.52
N LEU A 645 25.58 -14.91 -21.91
CA LEU A 645 24.46 -15.79 -21.60
C LEU A 645 24.13 -16.70 -22.79
N GLN A 646 23.75 -17.94 -22.49
CA GLN A 646 23.33 -18.92 -23.51
C GLN A 646 21.91 -18.67 -24.01
N GLU A 647 21.03 -18.14 -23.17
CA GLU A 647 19.62 -17.86 -23.49
C GLU A 647 19.33 -16.36 -23.46
N ALA A 648 18.35 -15.95 -24.27
CA ALA A 648 17.93 -14.55 -24.35
C ALA A 648 17.16 -14.13 -23.08
N PRO A 649 17.52 -13.00 -22.45
CA PRO A 649 16.75 -12.46 -21.33
C PRO A 649 15.35 -12.00 -21.79
N PRO A 650 14.29 -12.21 -20.97
CA PRO A 650 12.89 -12.01 -21.37
C PRO A 650 12.48 -10.56 -21.60
N VAL A 651 13.28 -9.58 -21.14
CA VAL A 651 12.95 -8.16 -21.21
C VAL A 651 14.24 -7.40 -21.49
N ASN A 652 14.53 -7.10 -22.76
CA ASN A 652 15.41 -5.99 -23.19
C ASN A 652 15.28 -5.74 -24.70
N ARG A 653 15.52 -4.49 -25.12
CA ARG A 653 15.59 -4.12 -26.54
C ARG A 653 16.82 -4.78 -27.20
N PRO A 654 16.68 -5.44 -28.36
CA PRO A 654 17.81 -6.00 -29.08
C PRO A 654 18.67 -4.88 -29.71
N CYS A 655 19.98 -4.98 -29.54
CA CYS A 655 20.98 -4.24 -30.30
C CYS A 655 21.21 -4.94 -31.64
N LYS A 656 21.33 -4.17 -32.72
CA LYS A 656 21.68 -4.68 -34.04
C LYS A 656 22.77 -3.82 -34.64
N GLU A 657 23.97 -4.38 -34.74
CA GLU A 657 25.19 -3.66 -35.16
C GLU A 657 25.99 -4.49 -36.16
N ARG A 658 26.99 -3.89 -36.83
CA ARG A 658 27.84 -4.59 -37.81
C ARG A 658 29.13 -5.11 -37.19
N ASP A 659 29.47 -6.38 -37.43
CA ASP A 659 30.72 -7.01 -37.01
C ASP A 659 31.93 -6.52 -37.84
N SER A 660 33.13 -6.99 -37.50
CA SER A 660 34.37 -6.62 -38.20
C SER A 660 34.41 -7.04 -39.68
N GLU A 661 33.60 -8.02 -40.09
CA GLU A 661 33.44 -8.50 -41.47
C GLU A 661 32.31 -7.77 -42.22
N GLY A 662 31.58 -6.86 -41.53
CA GLY A 662 30.48 -6.06 -42.06
C GLY A 662 29.10 -6.72 -41.94
N CYS A 663 29.00 -7.93 -41.40
CA CYS A 663 27.75 -8.66 -41.20
C CYS A 663 26.94 -8.08 -40.03
N TRP A 664 25.61 -8.14 -40.11
CA TRP A 664 24.76 -7.71 -39.01
C TRP A 664 24.75 -8.77 -37.90
N MET A 665 24.99 -8.33 -36.67
CA MET A 665 24.94 -9.14 -35.47
C MET A 665 23.87 -8.58 -34.54
N THR A 666 22.98 -9.46 -34.09
CA THR A 666 21.94 -9.13 -33.10
C THR A 666 22.37 -9.64 -31.73
N TYR A 667 22.27 -8.78 -30.72
CA TYR A 667 22.55 -9.16 -29.34
C TYR A 667 21.69 -8.35 -28.38
N THR A 668 21.43 -8.90 -27.20
CA THR A 668 20.71 -8.23 -26.12
C THR A 668 21.67 -7.96 -24.98
N LEU A 669 21.53 -6.77 -24.38
CA LEU A 669 22.32 -6.34 -23.22
C LEU A 669 21.37 -6.21 -22.03
N ARG A 670 21.70 -6.87 -20.92
CA ARG A 670 21.05 -6.67 -19.62
C ARG A 670 22.03 -6.00 -18.67
N GLN A 671 21.70 -4.80 -18.24
CA GLN A 671 22.55 -4.06 -17.33
C GLN A 671 22.58 -4.70 -15.93
N ARG A 672 23.77 -4.86 -15.35
CA ARG A 672 24.00 -5.38 -13.99
C ARG A 672 24.38 -4.27 -13.02
N ASP A 673 24.46 -4.56 -11.73
CA ASP A 673 25.02 -3.61 -10.77
C ASP A 673 26.49 -3.32 -11.05
N GLY A 674 26.89 -2.08 -10.77
CA GLY A 674 28.21 -1.54 -11.06
C GLY A 674 28.26 -0.70 -12.34
N MET A 675 29.35 0.05 -12.47
CA MET A 675 29.60 0.93 -13.61
C MET A 675 29.99 0.09 -14.84
N HIS A 676 29.31 0.31 -15.97
CA HIS A 676 29.59 -0.36 -17.25
C HIS A 676 29.61 -1.91 -17.20
N SER A 677 28.75 -2.53 -16.39
CA SER A 677 28.61 -3.99 -16.24
C SER A 677 27.33 -4.50 -16.90
N TYR A 678 27.45 -5.52 -17.76
CA TYR A 678 26.32 -6.06 -18.54
C TYR A 678 26.40 -7.58 -18.67
N ASP A 679 25.25 -8.24 -18.69
CA ASP A 679 25.11 -9.57 -19.29
C ASP A 679 24.75 -9.40 -20.76
N ILE A 680 25.36 -10.20 -21.63
CA ILE A 680 25.16 -10.14 -23.08
C ILE A 680 24.70 -11.49 -23.61
N HIS A 681 23.67 -11.51 -24.43
CA HIS A 681 23.30 -12.68 -25.22
C HIS A 681 23.41 -12.33 -26.71
N VAL A 682 24.13 -13.15 -27.46
CA VAL A 682 24.38 -12.94 -28.90
C VAL A 682 23.74 -14.10 -29.66
N GLU A 683 22.90 -13.76 -30.64
CA GLU A 683 22.27 -14.75 -31.52
C GLU A 683 23.33 -15.51 -32.33
N ASP A 684 23.06 -16.79 -32.64
CA ASP A 684 23.98 -17.62 -33.41
C ASP A 684 24.08 -17.19 -34.88
N THR A 685 23.05 -16.54 -35.40
CA THR A 685 22.92 -16.15 -36.81
C THR A 685 23.39 -14.72 -37.07
N ARG A 686 24.23 -14.54 -38.10
CA ARG A 686 24.65 -13.22 -38.61
C ARG A 686 23.86 -12.88 -39.87
N GLY A 687 23.32 -11.66 -39.97
CA GLY A 687 22.57 -11.15 -41.12
C GLY A 687 23.45 -10.62 -42.26
N GLU A 688 22.98 -10.73 -43.50
CA GLU A 688 23.71 -10.34 -44.71
C GLU A 688 24.03 -8.84 -44.82
N THR A 689 25.16 -8.51 -45.45
CA THR A 689 25.40 -7.16 -45.98
C THR A 689 24.50 -6.92 -47.20
N PRO A 690 23.85 -5.75 -47.35
CA PRO A 690 23.18 -5.43 -48.61
C PRO A 690 24.22 -5.42 -49.71
N ARG A 691 24.16 -6.40 -50.63
CA ARG A 691 24.87 -6.29 -51.91
C ARG A 691 24.34 -5.02 -52.58
N GLN A 692 25.26 -4.12 -52.96
CA GLN A 692 24.90 -3.00 -53.84
C GLN A 692 24.20 -3.59 -55.07
N ALA A 693 22.90 -3.36 -55.17
CA ALA A 693 22.13 -3.69 -56.34
C ALA A 693 22.63 -2.80 -57.49
N GLY A 694 23.41 -3.38 -58.39
CA GLY A 694 23.66 -2.81 -59.69
C GLY A 694 22.32 -2.65 -60.42
N HIS A 695 22.05 -1.45 -60.90
CA HIS A 695 20.92 -1.14 -61.76
C HIS A 695 20.89 -2.08 -62.98
N GLY A 696 19.76 -2.75 -63.22
CA GLY A 696 19.47 -3.36 -64.51
C GLY A 696 18.26 -4.30 -64.51
N GLY A 697 17.14 -3.82 -65.06
CA GLY A 697 16.24 -4.65 -65.88
C GLY A 697 14.96 -5.20 -65.23
N GLN A 698 13.83 -4.91 -65.89
CA GLN A 698 12.44 -5.30 -65.62
C GLN A 698 12.18 -6.82 -65.63
N GLY A 699 11.14 -7.27 -64.91
CA GLY A 699 10.51 -8.59 -65.10
C GLY A 699 9.57 -9.01 -63.95
N SER A 700 8.44 -9.61 -64.29
CA SER A 700 7.23 -9.83 -63.49
C SER A 700 7.18 -11.10 -62.61
N SER A 701 6.13 -11.17 -61.79
CA SER A 701 5.36 -12.34 -61.26
C SER A 701 5.78 -13.09 -59.97
N GLN A 702 4.78 -13.15 -59.06
CA GLN A 702 4.33 -14.17 -58.08
C GLN A 702 5.29 -15.04 -57.22
N GLU A 703 4.91 -15.11 -55.93
CA GLU A 703 5.05 -16.18 -54.90
C GLU A 703 6.27 -17.11 -54.89
N ALA A 704 6.99 -17.15 -53.75
CA ALA A 704 7.26 -18.39 -53.00
C ALA A 704 8.04 -18.10 -51.70
N SER A 705 7.48 -18.55 -50.58
CA SER A 705 8.21 -18.85 -49.35
C SER A 705 9.12 -20.08 -49.59
N ARG A 706 10.41 -19.98 -49.25
CA ARG A 706 11.22 -21.13 -48.81
C ARG A 706 12.52 -20.67 -48.16
N GLY A 707 12.73 -21.11 -46.92
CA GLY A 707 13.98 -20.96 -46.20
C GLY A 707 15.12 -21.66 -46.92
N GLY A 708 16.28 -21.02 -46.90
CA GLY A 708 17.56 -21.58 -47.30
C GLY A 708 18.63 -20.99 -46.39
N GLU A 709 19.17 -21.84 -45.50
CA GLU A 709 20.34 -21.54 -44.68
C GLU A 709 21.57 -21.39 -45.61
N GLY A 710 22.15 -20.19 -45.65
CA GLY A 710 23.36 -19.89 -46.42
C GLY A 710 24.47 -19.37 -45.51
N LEU A 711 25.55 -20.13 -45.38
CA LEU A 711 26.74 -19.76 -44.60
C LEU A 711 27.57 -18.66 -45.30
N CYS A 712 28.10 -17.74 -44.48
CA CYS A 712 28.90 -16.58 -44.90
C CYS A 712 30.17 -16.99 -45.71
N PRO A 713 30.48 -16.35 -46.85
CA PRO A 713 31.59 -16.76 -47.70
C PRO A 713 32.96 -16.33 -47.14
N LEU A 714 33.87 -17.30 -46.98
CA LEU A 714 35.30 -17.09 -46.73
C LEU A 714 35.96 -16.36 -47.92
N ARG A 715 36.43 -15.12 -47.73
CA ARG A 715 37.29 -14.45 -48.71
C ARG A 715 38.67 -15.15 -48.76
N ARG A 716 38.91 -15.95 -49.81
CA ARG A 716 40.26 -16.39 -50.20
C ARG A 716 41.07 -15.19 -50.68
N ALA A 717 42.25 -15.00 -50.10
CA ALA A 717 43.24 -14.02 -50.52
C ALA A 717 43.78 -14.37 -51.92
N CYS A 718 43.62 -13.45 -52.88
CA CYS A 718 44.40 -13.46 -54.11
C CYS A 718 45.59 -12.49 -53.96
N ARG A 719 46.80 -13.06 -53.96
CA ARG A 719 48.07 -12.35 -54.21
C ARG A 719 48.05 -11.77 -55.62
N ALA A 720 48.42 -10.50 -55.76
CA ALA A 720 49.03 -9.97 -56.98
C ALA A 720 50.15 -9.00 -56.60
N GLY A 721 51.37 -9.32 -57.05
CA GLY A 721 52.57 -8.55 -56.79
C GLY A 721 52.73 -7.35 -57.73
N SER A 722 53.28 -6.28 -57.14
CA SER A 722 54.30 -5.37 -57.66
C SER A 722 54.31 -4.93 -59.14
N GLY A 723 54.21 -3.61 -59.36
CA GLY A 723 54.77 -2.99 -60.58
C GLY A 723 54.40 -1.54 -60.91
N LYS A 724 55.02 -0.56 -60.22
CA LYS A 724 55.49 0.79 -60.67
C LYS A 724 54.63 1.62 -61.66
N ARG A 725 54.08 2.76 -61.21
CA ARG A 725 54.63 4.16 -61.18
C ARG A 725 54.41 4.98 -62.47
N ALA A 726 53.73 6.13 -62.31
CA ALA A 726 54.00 7.50 -62.80
C ALA A 726 52.64 8.22 -62.96
N GLY A 727 52.39 9.47 -62.57
CA GLY A 727 53.18 10.54 -61.99
C GLY A 727 52.33 11.83 -61.96
N HIS A 728 52.81 12.84 -61.21
CA HIS A 728 52.41 14.27 -61.18
C HIS A 728 51.03 14.61 -60.56
N GLY A 729 50.88 15.58 -59.65
CA GLY A 729 51.77 16.61 -59.08
C GLY A 729 51.03 17.35 -57.94
N PRO A 730 51.72 18.22 -57.17
CA PRO A 730 51.41 18.45 -55.75
C PRO A 730 51.00 19.95 -55.47
N PRO A 731 51.09 20.54 -54.25
CA PRO A 731 49.91 21.03 -53.52
C PRO A 731 50.03 22.50 -53.00
N THR A 732 49.10 22.92 -52.13
CA THR A 732 49.20 23.99 -51.08
C THR A 732 48.94 25.49 -51.48
N PRO A 733 48.92 26.48 -50.54
CA PRO A 733 47.84 26.78 -49.56
C PRO A 733 47.56 28.32 -49.34
N ARG A 734 46.63 28.65 -48.39
CA ARG A 734 46.46 29.93 -47.61
C ARG A 734 45.93 31.19 -48.36
N PRO A 735 45.50 32.29 -47.68
CA PRO A 735 45.07 32.51 -46.27
C PRO A 735 43.74 33.34 -46.12
N LEU A 736 43.27 33.43 -44.86
CA LEU A 736 42.37 34.47 -44.28
C LEU A 736 42.91 35.90 -44.50
N PRO A 737 42.08 36.99 -44.49
CA PRO A 737 41.72 37.61 -43.20
C PRO A 737 40.41 38.45 -43.10
N HIS A 738 40.02 38.64 -41.82
CA HIS A 738 39.40 39.82 -41.16
C HIS A 738 38.06 40.42 -41.60
N GLY A 739 37.22 40.69 -40.58
CA GLY A 739 36.31 41.85 -40.56
C GLY A 739 35.01 41.67 -39.78
N CYS A 740 34.99 42.11 -38.51
CA CYS A 740 33.80 42.32 -37.67
C CYS A 740 32.91 43.45 -38.25
N ASP A 741 31.58 43.40 -38.11
CA ASP A 741 30.84 44.08 -37.03
C ASP A 741 29.29 43.99 -37.13
N LEU A 742 28.70 43.74 -35.95
CA LEU A 742 27.49 44.27 -35.30
C LEU A 742 26.14 44.59 -36.00
N THR A 743 25.09 44.28 -35.21
CA THR A 743 23.72 44.86 -35.05
C THR A 743 22.55 44.02 -35.61
N LEU A 744 21.65 43.42 -34.80
CA LEU A 744 20.64 43.85 -33.80
C LEU A 744 19.22 44.07 -34.39
N GLY A 745 18.23 43.38 -33.80
CA GLY A 745 16.77 43.68 -33.84
C GLY A 745 15.96 42.79 -34.79
N CYS A 746 14.88 42.10 -34.40
CA CYS A 746 14.11 41.98 -33.15
C CYS A 746 13.72 40.51 -32.93
#